data_AF-A0A2E8D7Y7-F1
#
_entry.id   AF-A0A2E8D7Y7-F1
#
_cell.length_a   1.000
_cell.length_b   1.000
_cell.length_c   1.000
_cell.angle_alpha   90.00
_cell.angle_beta   90.00
_cell.angle_gamma   90.00
#
_symmetry.space_group_name_H-M   'P 1'
#
loop_
_entity.id
_entity.type
_entity.pdbx_description
1 polymer ?
#
loop_
_entity_poly.entity_id
_entity_poly.type
_entity_poly.pdbx_seq_one_letter_code
_entity_poly.pdbx_strand_id
1 'polypeptide(L)'
;MKTFICFFLGACLSPLIIFGDEPASFDALATEYERDVRPLLKRFCLDCHSSEKKKGDLDLQQFATLAEVRRGTKVWLKVIEMLDNREMPPEDSEQPSPEQQKKLRGWVERYLHAEALASAGDPGPVVLRRLTNAEYTYTIRDLTGIDLDPAREFPTEGAAGEGFTNAGNALVMSPGLLRKYLDAGKEIAAHAVLLPDGFRFSPNTTGRDWTDEVLAEIRAFYGEFSVVERLADHYGHGMSHLGNAGRLPLEKYFAATLAARDSLSTGDKTIEAVAAEYRLNAKYLGILWSKLTADDRSLLLDDLRSRWRSAKPEDAAALAAHVATWQRGLWTFNPVGLLGRKESRSRWMEPVSPLLTQQELRFKIPAPKDGEEAKEFVVSLVAGDAGDDSEHDFVVWTQPRLVAEGKPDTLLRDWVAADGTAIDAASVCVRAPSVITIRVPADLAGRELVTTASLELEIGAEASVQADVVAGTPDAKSGLLPSEVHVKFEHVNIGADKRTVSYRRPILVAEKSEARKRFEATMGDFRSLFPAALCYTQIVPVDELLTLTLLYREDDHLARLMLDDDQAAQLDKLWEELRYVSREPLRVVDVLDSLLETTIDHPQSGIFDDAVKSFNERADAFRKKLVKSESKHVEALVAFTARAWRRPISETEEAELRELYRRLRELELPREDAFRLTLARVFVASPFLYRLEEAPEAAATVSNLELASRLSYFLWSSMPDEELRAAAESGRLTRSRRRGGVKADDEVSLASGNGLNDELLRQTRRMLKDVRVRRLATEFACQWLHIHHFDPLEQKSEKHFPEFAALRGDMYEESILFFTDLFQSDGSLLSLLNADHTFVNERLAKFYGMSFNPLPQARENAQSAVGTPLASGNGLNDGWRRIDGIQQHGRGGILGLATTLAKQSGATRTSPILRGNWISEVLLGEKLPKPPKNVPQLADTIPEGLTERQLIERHSSDAACAKCHARIDPFGFALESFDAIGRRRENNAAGLAIDSRTTLPDGAQVEGLPGLRDYLLEKRRDAFLRQFCRKLLGYAIGRELQLSDEPLLDEIMVRLAENDYRFSVAAETIVLSKQFRMIRGSNAYSDASSSGGN
;
A
#
# COMPACT_ATOMS: atom_id res chain seq x y z
N MET A 1 73.49 -4.56 -34.59
CA MET A 1 72.88 -3.35 -33.98
C MET A 1 71.38 -3.54 -34.03
N LYS A 2 70.57 -3.40 -32.98
CA LYS A 2 70.72 -3.19 -31.53
C LYS A 2 69.24 -3.23 -31.05
N THR A 3 68.87 -4.10 -30.09
CA THR A 3 68.33 -3.68 -28.78
C THR A 3 66.80 -3.43 -28.78
N PHE A 4 65.90 -3.95 -27.93
CA PHE A 4 65.90 -4.77 -26.71
C PHE A 4 64.48 -5.38 -26.58
N ILE A 5 64.38 -6.67 -26.24
CA ILE A 5 63.18 -7.29 -25.68
C ILE A 5 63.45 -7.42 -24.18
N CYS A 6 62.68 -6.72 -23.35
CA CYS A 6 62.78 -6.82 -21.88
C CYS A 6 61.49 -7.42 -21.31
N PHE A 7 61.66 -8.62 -20.75
CA PHE A 7 61.01 -9.23 -19.60
C PHE A 7 60.00 -8.37 -18.83
N PHE A 8 58.77 -8.88 -18.68
CA PHE A 8 58.02 -8.79 -17.43
C PHE A 8 57.66 -10.20 -16.97
N LEU A 9 58.47 -10.72 -16.03
CA LEU A 9 58.10 -11.81 -15.13
C LEU A 9 57.06 -11.23 -14.15
N GLY A 10 55.79 -11.54 -14.37
CA GLY A 10 54.73 -11.35 -13.37
C GLY A 10 54.31 -12.73 -12.90
N ALA A 11 54.78 -13.14 -11.73
CA ALA A 11 54.38 -14.37 -11.09
C ALA A 11 52.87 -14.34 -10.80
N CYS A 12 52.09 -15.11 -11.57
CA CYS A 12 50.74 -15.51 -11.18
C CYS A 12 50.87 -16.45 -9.97
N LEU A 13 50.96 -15.88 -8.78
CA LEU A 13 50.64 -16.58 -7.53
C LEU A 13 49.11 -16.75 -7.51
N SER A 14 48.64 -17.79 -8.20
CA SER A 14 47.33 -18.36 -7.91
C SER A 14 47.32 -18.74 -6.43
N PRO A 15 46.32 -18.32 -5.62
CA PRO A 15 46.18 -18.87 -4.29
C PRO A 15 45.93 -20.37 -4.46
N LEU A 16 46.87 -21.17 -3.96
CA LEU A 16 46.73 -22.61 -3.85
C LEU A 16 45.58 -22.86 -2.87
N ILE A 17 44.37 -23.04 -3.41
CA ILE A 17 43.27 -23.63 -2.65
C ILE A 17 43.74 -25.05 -2.36
N ILE A 18 44.12 -25.30 -1.11
CA ILE A 18 44.38 -26.64 -0.61
C ILE A 18 43.03 -27.36 -0.71
N PHE A 19 42.89 -28.19 -1.74
CA PHE A 19 41.85 -29.22 -1.77
C PHE A 19 41.99 -30.00 -0.46
N GLY A 20 40.91 -30.06 0.32
CA GLY A 20 40.83 -30.90 1.50
C GLY A 20 41.19 -32.34 1.11
N ASP A 21 41.95 -33.01 1.98
CA ASP A 21 42.23 -34.44 1.89
C ASP A 21 40.96 -35.22 1.50
N GLU A 22 41.09 -36.27 0.69
CA GLU A 22 40.00 -37.23 0.47
C GLU A 22 39.38 -37.61 1.82
N PRO A 23 38.03 -37.69 1.91
CA PRO A 23 37.38 -37.98 3.18
C PRO A 23 37.94 -39.27 3.77
N ALA A 24 38.47 -39.18 4.99
CA ALA A 24 39.10 -40.30 5.65
C ALA A 24 38.10 -41.47 5.73
N SER A 25 38.47 -42.63 5.16
CA SER A 25 37.65 -43.85 5.28
C SER A 25 37.43 -44.16 6.76
N PHE A 26 36.21 -44.60 7.10
CA PHE A 26 35.90 -45.05 8.46
C PHE A 26 36.84 -46.17 8.93
N ASP A 27 37.37 -47.00 8.03
CA ASP A 27 38.36 -48.03 8.38
C ASP A 27 39.71 -47.44 8.80
N ALA A 28 40.14 -46.36 8.12
CA ALA A 28 41.34 -45.62 8.49
C ALA A 28 41.15 -44.89 9.84
N LEU A 29 40.00 -44.24 10.02
CA LEU A 29 39.64 -43.59 11.28
C LEU A 29 39.55 -44.58 12.45
N ALA A 30 39.04 -45.80 12.22
CA ALA A 30 38.97 -46.84 13.23
C ALA A 30 40.37 -47.31 13.65
N THR A 31 41.25 -47.54 12.67
CA THR A 31 42.64 -47.94 12.92
C THR A 31 43.40 -46.85 13.69
N GLU A 32 43.23 -45.59 13.30
CA GLU A 32 43.81 -44.45 14.03
C GLU A 32 43.21 -44.27 15.42
N TYR A 33 41.91 -44.52 15.59
CA TYR A 33 41.25 -44.42 16.89
C TYR A 33 41.88 -45.38 17.90
N GLU A 34 42.05 -46.65 17.52
CA GLU A 34 42.63 -47.67 18.38
C GLU A 34 44.12 -47.42 18.66
N ARG A 35 44.89 -47.06 17.63
CA ARG A 35 46.34 -46.84 17.75
C ARG A 35 46.70 -45.58 18.51
N ASP A 36 46.00 -44.48 18.24
CA ASP A 36 46.45 -43.13 18.62
C ASP A 36 45.51 -42.41 19.59
N VAL A 37 44.19 -42.53 19.44
CA VAL A 37 43.22 -41.73 20.22
C VAL A 37 42.85 -42.41 21.52
N ARG A 38 42.51 -43.69 21.49
CA ARG A 38 42.11 -44.46 22.68
C ARG A 38 43.20 -44.46 23.77
N PRO A 39 44.50 -44.57 23.46
CA PRO A 39 45.55 -44.40 24.47
C PRO A 39 45.58 -43.00 25.09
N LEU A 40 45.31 -41.95 24.31
CA LEU A 40 45.25 -40.57 24.81
C LEU A 40 44.03 -40.38 25.74
N LEU A 41 42.85 -40.89 25.35
CA LEU A 41 41.67 -40.86 26.22
C LEU A 41 41.92 -41.60 27.53
N LYS A 42 42.54 -42.79 27.45
CA LYS A 42 42.86 -43.59 28.64
C LYS A 42 43.80 -42.87 29.60
N ARG A 43 44.80 -42.15 29.08
CA ARG A 43 45.77 -41.42 29.90
C ARG A 43 45.23 -40.12 30.47
N PHE A 44 44.50 -39.35 29.66
CA PHE A 44 44.17 -37.96 29.99
C PHE A 44 42.70 -37.71 30.36
N CYS A 45 41.79 -38.66 30.07
CA CYS A 45 40.34 -38.44 30.23
C CYS A 45 39.66 -39.46 31.15
N LEU A 46 40.04 -40.74 31.13
CA LEU A 46 39.29 -41.80 31.81
C LEU A 46 39.40 -41.78 33.36
N ASP A 47 40.36 -41.07 33.93
CA ASP A 47 40.46 -40.83 35.39
C ASP A 47 39.27 -40.02 35.95
N CYS A 48 38.54 -39.32 35.08
CA CYS A 48 37.38 -38.50 35.41
C CYS A 48 36.11 -38.79 34.58
N HIS A 49 36.24 -39.44 33.42
CA HIS A 49 35.16 -39.76 32.49
C HIS A 49 35.12 -41.26 32.14
N SER A 50 35.03 -42.10 33.16
CA SER A 50 34.92 -43.56 33.06
C SER A 50 33.56 -44.06 33.57
N SER A 51 33.28 -45.34 33.37
CA SER A 51 32.03 -45.94 33.87
C SER A 51 31.91 -45.90 35.39
N GLU A 52 33.03 -45.86 36.11
CA GLU A 52 33.07 -45.70 37.57
C GLU A 52 32.90 -44.23 37.99
N LYS A 53 33.53 -43.30 37.26
CA LYS A 53 33.55 -41.88 37.61
C LYS A 53 33.13 -41.04 36.41
N LYS A 54 31.89 -40.52 36.47
CA LYS A 54 31.23 -39.77 35.40
C LYS A 54 31.16 -38.28 35.72
N LYS A 55 32.31 -37.60 35.84
CA LYS A 55 32.28 -36.14 36.06
C LYS A 55 31.56 -35.47 34.89
N GLY A 56 30.65 -34.55 35.20
CA GLY A 56 29.83 -33.87 34.18
C GLY A 56 28.90 -34.80 33.40
N ASP A 57 28.47 -35.92 34.01
CA ASP A 57 27.59 -36.93 33.43
C ASP A 57 28.11 -37.54 32.11
N LEU A 58 29.44 -37.56 31.95
CA LEU A 58 30.12 -38.05 30.75
C LEU A 58 30.93 -39.31 31.04
N ASP A 59 30.66 -40.37 30.26
CA ASP A 59 31.44 -41.61 30.23
C ASP A 59 32.07 -41.77 28.84
N LEU A 60 33.39 -41.66 28.75
CA LEU A 60 34.15 -41.86 27.51
C LEU A 60 34.66 -43.31 27.37
N GLN A 61 34.60 -44.11 28.44
CA GLN A 61 35.08 -45.49 28.44
C GLN A 61 34.18 -46.41 27.59
N GLN A 62 32.89 -46.08 27.47
CA GLN A 62 31.93 -46.78 26.62
C GLN A 62 32.26 -46.74 25.12
N PHE A 63 33.14 -45.85 24.67
CA PHE A 63 33.56 -45.73 23.27
C PHE A 63 34.80 -46.60 23.01
N ALA A 64 34.69 -47.92 23.17
CA ALA A 64 35.80 -48.83 22.95
C ALA A 64 36.16 -49.00 21.46
N THR A 65 35.19 -48.81 20.57
CA THR A 65 35.30 -48.98 19.12
C THR A 65 34.75 -47.76 18.37
N LEU A 66 35.15 -47.59 17.09
CA LEU A 66 34.58 -46.54 16.25
C LEU A 66 33.05 -46.69 16.09
N ALA A 67 32.52 -47.91 16.07
CA ALA A 67 31.07 -48.13 15.96
C ALA A 67 30.31 -47.51 17.15
N GLU A 68 30.87 -47.54 18.36
CA GLU A 68 30.28 -46.88 19.53
C GLU A 68 30.44 -45.36 19.45
N VAL A 69 31.57 -44.86 18.95
CA VAL A 69 31.78 -43.43 18.67
C VAL A 69 30.68 -42.92 17.73
N ARG A 70 30.40 -43.65 16.64
CA ARG A 70 29.35 -43.34 15.66
C ARG A 70 27.94 -43.35 16.23
N ARG A 71 27.64 -44.23 17.18
CA ARG A 71 26.35 -44.18 17.92
C ARG A 71 26.28 -43.01 18.90
N GLY A 72 27.42 -42.53 19.38
CA GLY A 72 27.56 -41.45 20.36
C GLY A 72 27.97 -40.10 19.79
N THR A 73 27.79 -39.82 18.49
CA THR A 73 28.28 -38.61 17.81
C THR A 73 27.99 -37.30 18.56
N LYS A 74 26.82 -37.19 19.21
CA LYS A 74 26.44 -36.01 20.00
C LYS A 74 27.41 -35.72 21.16
N VAL A 75 27.97 -36.77 21.78
CA VAL A 75 29.00 -36.62 22.81
C VAL A 75 30.29 -36.06 22.20
N TRP A 76 30.68 -36.55 21.02
CA TRP A 76 31.89 -36.12 20.33
C TRP A 76 31.84 -34.66 19.85
N LEU A 77 30.66 -34.16 19.49
CA LEU A 77 30.43 -32.71 19.28
C LEU A 77 30.72 -31.88 20.54
N LYS A 78 30.42 -32.42 21.73
CA LYS A 78 30.77 -31.75 22.99
C LYS A 78 32.25 -31.88 23.33
N VAL A 79 32.85 -33.03 23.02
CA VAL A 79 34.29 -33.27 23.22
C VAL A 79 35.11 -32.27 22.42
N ILE A 80 34.83 -32.09 21.13
CA ILE A 80 35.58 -31.13 20.31
C ILE A 80 35.46 -29.70 20.87
N GLU A 81 34.27 -29.29 21.31
CA GLU A 81 34.06 -27.97 21.95
C GLU A 81 34.94 -27.79 23.20
N MET A 82 34.98 -28.78 24.10
CA MET A 82 35.82 -28.71 25.31
C MET A 82 37.32 -28.70 24.99
N LEU A 83 37.74 -29.43 23.94
CA LEU A 83 39.13 -29.46 23.47
C LEU A 83 39.53 -28.13 22.81
N ASP A 84 38.62 -27.52 22.06
CA ASP A 84 38.83 -26.22 21.41
C ASP A 84 38.99 -25.10 22.42
N ASN A 85 38.16 -25.11 23.47
CA ASN A 85 38.26 -24.16 24.58
C ASN A 85 39.40 -24.46 25.56
N ARG A 86 40.09 -25.59 25.41
CA ARG A 86 41.11 -26.07 26.36
C ARG A 86 40.58 -26.17 27.79
N GLU A 87 39.29 -26.48 27.94
CA GLU A 87 38.65 -26.72 29.25
C GLU A 87 38.91 -28.15 29.74
N MET A 88 39.23 -29.07 28.82
CA MET A 88 39.54 -30.46 29.11
C MET A 88 40.86 -30.91 28.43
N PRO A 89 41.74 -31.62 29.15
CA PRO A 89 41.69 -31.93 30.59
C PRO A 89 41.85 -30.66 31.47
N PRO A 90 41.29 -30.63 32.69
CA PRO A 90 41.38 -29.46 33.56
C PRO A 90 42.83 -29.19 34.03
N GLU A 91 43.17 -27.95 34.37
CA GLU A 91 44.56 -27.53 34.65
C GLU A 91 45.27 -28.28 35.77
N ASP A 92 44.51 -28.80 36.73
CA ASP A 92 44.99 -29.60 37.86
C ASP A 92 45.24 -31.07 37.51
N SER A 93 44.98 -31.48 36.26
CA SER A 93 45.18 -32.84 35.75
C SER A 93 46.34 -32.97 34.77
N GLU A 94 46.75 -34.20 34.45
CA GLU A 94 47.81 -34.47 33.49
C GLU A 94 47.44 -33.91 32.10
N GLN A 95 48.31 -33.07 31.53
CA GLN A 95 48.06 -32.39 30.26
C GLN A 95 48.74 -33.10 29.09
N PRO A 96 48.06 -33.22 27.92
CA PRO A 96 48.69 -33.70 26.69
C PRO A 96 49.71 -32.68 26.16
N SER A 97 50.74 -33.16 25.45
CA SER A 97 51.64 -32.26 24.69
C SER A 97 50.88 -31.55 23.56
N PRO A 98 51.38 -30.42 23.03
CA PRO A 98 50.76 -29.74 21.89
C PRO A 98 50.52 -30.66 20.69
N GLU A 99 51.45 -31.57 20.41
CA GLU A 99 51.34 -32.56 19.34
C GLU A 99 50.25 -33.60 19.63
N GLN A 100 50.16 -34.09 20.88
CA GLN A 100 49.13 -35.03 21.32
C GLN A 100 47.74 -34.39 21.28
N GLN A 101 47.62 -33.15 21.72
CA GLN A 101 46.38 -32.38 21.66
C GLN A 101 45.95 -32.14 20.21
N LYS A 102 46.89 -31.75 19.34
CA LYS A 102 46.63 -31.61 17.89
C LYS A 102 46.19 -32.93 17.27
N LYS A 103 46.79 -34.05 17.68
CA LYS A 103 46.45 -35.38 17.18
C LYS A 103 45.02 -35.80 17.59
N LEU A 104 44.69 -35.65 18.88
CA LEU A 104 43.35 -35.95 19.40
C LEU A 104 42.29 -35.09 18.71
N ARG A 105 42.47 -33.76 18.72
CA ARG A 105 41.55 -32.81 18.09
C ARG A 105 41.35 -33.09 16.61
N GLY A 106 42.45 -33.21 15.86
CA GLY A 106 42.39 -33.43 14.42
C GLY A 106 41.73 -34.76 14.05
N TRP A 107 41.84 -35.80 14.88
CA TRP A 107 41.07 -37.03 14.66
C TRP A 107 39.58 -36.81 14.88
N VAL A 108 39.17 -36.13 15.96
CA VAL A 108 37.76 -35.84 16.24
C VAL A 108 37.15 -35.00 15.12
N GLU A 109 37.85 -33.98 14.63
CA GLU A 109 37.43 -33.15 13.48
C GLU A 109 37.23 -34.00 12.21
N ARG A 110 38.22 -34.82 11.83
CA ARG A 110 38.10 -35.70 10.66
C ARG A 110 36.97 -36.71 10.80
N TYR A 111 36.78 -37.26 12.01
CA TYR A 111 35.67 -38.16 12.30
C TYR A 111 34.31 -37.46 12.15
N LEU A 112 34.12 -36.30 12.76
CA LEU A 112 32.87 -35.54 12.65
C LEU A 112 32.59 -35.11 11.21
N HIS A 113 33.62 -34.74 10.45
CA HIS A 113 33.50 -34.45 9.02
C HIS A 113 33.09 -35.70 8.21
N ALA A 114 33.71 -36.86 8.47
CA ALA A 114 33.32 -38.11 7.83
C ALA A 114 31.87 -38.51 8.18
N GLU A 115 31.43 -38.31 9.42
CA GLU A 115 30.05 -38.58 9.84
C GLU A 115 29.06 -37.57 9.22
N ALA A 116 29.44 -36.30 9.10
CA ALA A 116 28.67 -35.29 8.39
C ALA A 116 28.45 -35.67 6.92
N LEU A 117 29.49 -36.12 6.24
CA LEU A 117 29.40 -36.59 4.85
C LEU A 117 28.60 -37.89 4.73
N ALA A 118 28.75 -38.83 5.66
CA ALA A 118 27.99 -40.08 5.66
C ALA A 118 26.49 -39.87 5.90
N SER A 119 26.14 -38.83 6.65
CA SER A 119 24.75 -38.39 6.88
C SER A 119 24.30 -37.29 5.91
N ALA A 120 25.13 -36.93 4.92
CA ALA A 120 24.84 -35.86 3.98
C ALA A 120 23.55 -36.11 3.21
N GLY A 121 22.68 -35.11 3.19
CA GLY A 121 21.40 -35.19 2.49
C GLY A 121 20.25 -35.77 3.32
N ASP A 122 20.47 -36.07 4.60
CA ASP A 122 19.39 -36.18 5.57
C ASP A 122 18.76 -34.79 5.79
N PRO A 123 17.49 -34.57 5.43
CA PRO A 123 16.84 -33.26 5.54
C PRO A 123 16.53 -32.82 6.97
N GLY A 124 16.66 -33.72 7.95
CA GLY A 124 16.31 -33.45 9.34
C GLY A 124 14.84 -33.72 9.67
N PRO A 125 14.48 -33.70 10.97
CA PRO A 125 13.14 -34.04 11.44
C PRO A 125 12.09 -32.98 11.08
N VAL A 126 10.83 -33.40 10.96
CA VAL A 126 9.68 -32.48 10.97
C VAL A 126 9.51 -31.94 12.37
N VAL A 127 9.44 -30.62 12.48
CA VAL A 127 9.13 -29.94 13.73
C VAL A 127 7.80 -29.22 13.55
N LEU A 128 6.86 -29.45 14.47
CA LEU A 128 5.60 -28.71 14.48
C LEU A 128 5.91 -27.23 14.71
N ARG A 129 5.46 -26.36 13.79
CA ARG A 129 5.73 -24.92 13.82
C ARG A 129 4.42 -24.16 13.82
N ARG A 130 4.13 -23.45 14.90
CA ARG A 130 3.12 -22.38 14.85
C ARG A 130 3.70 -21.13 14.22
N LEU A 131 2.86 -20.21 13.79
CA LEU A 131 3.29 -18.86 13.41
C LEU A 131 3.87 -18.19 14.65
N THR A 132 5.00 -17.50 14.47
CA THR A 132 5.50 -16.51 15.44
C THR A 132 4.52 -15.34 15.57
N ASN A 133 4.69 -14.51 16.60
CA ASN A 133 3.87 -13.30 16.77
C ASN A 133 3.94 -12.40 15.53
N ALA A 134 5.15 -12.20 14.99
CA ALA A 134 5.38 -11.43 13.77
C ALA A 134 4.73 -12.09 12.54
N GLU A 135 4.95 -13.39 12.35
CA GLU A 135 4.36 -14.15 11.24
C GLU A 135 2.83 -14.12 11.25
N TYR A 136 2.21 -14.20 12.44
CA TYR A 136 0.76 -14.06 12.60
C TYR A 136 0.30 -12.66 12.15
N THR A 137 0.93 -11.61 12.67
CA THR A 137 0.61 -10.22 12.32
C THR A 137 0.78 -9.93 10.83
N TYR A 138 1.89 -10.36 10.23
CA TYR A 138 2.13 -10.19 8.79
C TYR A 138 1.14 -10.99 7.93
N THR A 139 0.79 -12.20 8.35
CA THR A 139 -0.20 -13.03 7.64
C THR A 139 -1.57 -12.38 7.66
N ILE A 140 -1.99 -11.81 8.79
CA ILE A 140 -3.24 -11.05 8.89
C ILE A 140 -3.20 -9.81 7.99
N ARG A 141 -2.11 -9.05 8.01
CA ARG A 141 -1.95 -7.87 7.15
C ARG A 141 -2.02 -8.25 5.66
N ASP A 142 -1.38 -9.32 5.24
CA ASP A 142 -1.38 -9.77 3.84
C ASP A 142 -2.72 -10.40 3.42
N LEU A 143 -3.48 -10.97 4.36
CA LEU A 143 -4.83 -11.52 4.10
C LEU A 143 -5.89 -10.43 3.98
N THR A 144 -5.80 -9.43 4.85
CA THR A 144 -6.87 -8.43 5.06
C THR A 144 -6.59 -7.10 4.36
N GLY A 145 -5.32 -6.79 4.09
CA GLY A 145 -4.89 -5.51 3.52
C GLY A 145 -4.90 -4.34 4.52
N ILE A 146 -5.22 -4.60 5.80
CA ILE A 146 -5.25 -3.59 6.85
C ILE A 146 -4.09 -3.78 7.84
N ASP A 147 -3.55 -2.68 8.35
CA ASP A 147 -2.42 -2.70 9.28
C ASP A 147 -2.95 -2.84 10.72
N LEU A 148 -3.04 -4.09 11.18
CA LEU A 148 -3.43 -4.45 12.54
C LEU A 148 -2.23 -5.00 13.30
N ASP A 149 -2.21 -4.81 14.62
CA ASP A 149 -1.29 -5.50 15.54
C ASP A 149 -2.06 -6.43 16.49
N PRO A 150 -2.53 -7.59 16.01
CA PRO A 150 -3.30 -8.53 16.82
C PRO A 150 -2.43 -9.29 17.84
N ALA A 151 -1.10 -9.30 17.67
CA ALA A 151 -0.19 -10.03 18.53
C ALA A 151 0.38 -9.18 19.67
N ARG A 152 0.03 -7.88 19.78
CA ARG A 152 0.51 -6.95 20.82
C ARG A 152 0.43 -7.47 22.26
N GLU A 153 -0.59 -8.29 22.55
CA GLU A 153 -0.85 -8.84 23.89
C GLU A 153 -0.41 -10.30 24.04
N PHE A 154 0.26 -10.86 23.03
CA PHE A 154 0.75 -12.24 23.09
C PHE A 154 2.00 -12.30 23.99
N PRO A 155 2.23 -13.42 24.69
CA PRO A 155 3.48 -13.63 25.42
C PRO A 155 4.69 -13.48 24.50
N THR A 156 5.81 -13.01 25.07
CA THR A 156 7.09 -12.95 24.36
C THR A 156 7.57 -14.35 23.99
N GLU A 157 8.14 -14.48 22.80
CA GLU A 157 8.60 -15.76 22.28
C GLU A 157 10.09 -15.96 22.61
N GLY A 158 10.43 -17.17 23.04
CA GLY A 158 11.82 -17.57 23.21
C GLY A 158 12.47 -17.85 21.87
N ALA A 159 13.74 -17.50 21.72
CA ALA A 159 14.58 -17.96 20.63
C ALA A 159 15.18 -19.34 20.96
N ALA A 160 15.31 -20.22 19.97
CA ALA A 160 16.03 -21.48 20.11
C ALA A 160 16.84 -21.83 18.85
N GLY A 161 17.50 -22.99 18.89
CA GLY A 161 18.36 -23.48 17.82
C GLY A 161 19.46 -22.47 17.50
N GLU A 162 19.41 -21.91 16.30
CA GLU A 162 20.37 -20.90 15.85
C GLU A 162 20.09 -19.48 16.38
N GLY A 163 19.13 -19.30 17.29
CA GLY A 163 18.86 -18.01 17.96
C GLY A 163 17.68 -17.25 17.37
N PHE A 164 16.70 -17.96 16.79
CA PHE A 164 15.53 -17.35 16.15
C PHE A 164 14.23 -17.78 16.83
N THR A 165 13.23 -16.89 16.82
CA THR A 165 11.89 -17.17 17.35
C THR A 165 11.12 -18.16 16.49
N ASN A 166 11.43 -18.27 15.19
CA ASN A 166 10.77 -19.21 14.26
C ASN A 166 11.26 -20.67 14.37
N ALA A 167 12.14 -20.97 15.33
CA ALA A 167 12.59 -22.32 15.62
C ALA A 167 11.46 -23.14 16.26
N GLY A 168 10.98 -24.18 15.57
CA GLY A 168 9.76 -24.91 15.97
C GLY A 168 9.79 -25.51 17.38
N ASN A 169 10.96 -25.90 17.89
CA ASN A 169 11.13 -26.44 19.23
C ASN A 169 10.94 -25.41 20.37
N ALA A 170 11.00 -24.10 20.07
CA ALA A 170 10.71 -23.03 21.02
C ALA A 170 9.23 -22.65 21.08
N LEU A 171 8.45 -23.03 20.06
CA LEU A 171 7.12 -22.50 19.81
C LEU A 171 6.02 -23.29 20.53
N VAL A 172 6.07 -23.26 21.86
CA VAL A 172 5.10 -23.95 22.73
C VAL A 172 3.74 -23.22 22.70
N MET A 173 2.64 -23.98 22.78
CA MET A 173 1.28 -23.46 22.94
C MET A 173 0.86 -23.54 24.41
N SER A 174 0.55 -22.40 25.03
CA SER A 174 0.01 -22.34 26.39
C SER A 174 -1.51 -22.07 26.36
N PRO A 175 -2.27 -22.45 27.41
CA PRO A 175 -3.69 -22.11 27.50
C PRO A 175 -3.96 -20.59 27.43
N GLY A 176 -3.07 -19.78 28.00
CA GLY A 176 -3.15 -18.32 27.93
C GLY A 176 -2.98 -17.79 26.51
N LEU A 177 -2.02 -18.33 25.75
CA LEU A 177 -1.82 -17.96 24.36
C LEU A 177 -3.02 -18.36 23.48
N LEU A 178 -3.61 -19.54 23.69
CA LEU A 178 -4.83 -19.94 22.97
C LEU A 178 -5.99 -18.96 23.19
N ARG A 179 -6.14 -18.44 24.42
CA ARG A 179 -7.14 -17.41 24.69
C ARG A 179 -6.85 -16.12 23.94
N LYS A 180 -5.58 -15.68 23.91
CA LYS A 180 -5.15 -14.49 23.17
C LYS A 180 -5.40 -14.61 21.66
N TYR A 181 -5.19 -15.79 21.06
CA TYR A 181 -5.57 -16.02 19.66
C TYR A 181 -7.07 -15.85 19.42
N LEU A 182 -7.93 -16.28 20.34
CA LEU A 182 -9.38 -16.08 20.21
C LEU A 182 -9.79 -14.61 20.32
N ASP A 183 -9.20 -13.89 21.26
CA ASP A 183 -9.48 -12.46 21.42
C ASP A 183 -8.99 -11.69 20.18
N ALA A 184 -7.79 -12.00 19.67
CA ALA A 184 -7.26 -11.47 18.40
C ALA A 184 -8.14 -11.83 17.19
N GLY A 185 -8.58 -13.09 17.07
CA GLY A 185 -9.45 -13.53 15.97
C GLY A 185 -10.79 -12.78 15.94
N LYS A 186 -11.34 -12.45 17.11
CA LYS A 186 -12.54 -11.61 17.24
C LYS A 186 -12.27 -10.15 16.87
N GLU A 187 -11.14 -9.59 17.32
CA GLU A 187 -10.72 -8.24 16.95
C GLU A 187 -10.60 -8.13 15.42
N ILE A 188 -9.86 -9.04 14.78
CA ILE A 188 -9.69 -9.06 13.31
C ILE A 188 -11.05 -9.23 12.61
N ALA A 189 -11.92 -10.12 13.09
CA ALA A 189 -13.22 -10.32 12.48
C ALA A 189 -14.15 -9.10 12.59
N ALA A 190 -13.99 -8.24 13.61
CA ALA A 190 -14.76 -7.01 13.73
C ALA A 190 -14.55 -6.04 12.56
N HIS A 191 -13.40 -6.13 11.89
CA HIS A 191 -13.06 -5.36 10.69
C HIS A 191 -13.72 -5.88 9.39
N ALA A 192 -14.42 -7.02 9.44
CA ALA A 192 -15.13 -7.55 8.29
C ALA A 192 -16.41 -6.75 7.99
N VAL A 193 -16.52 -6.28 6.75
CA VAL A 193 -17.67 -5.54 6.19
C VAL A 193 -18.36 -6.42 5.16
N LEU A 194 -19.63 -6.75 5.41
CA LEU A 194 -20.44 -7.54 4.49
C LEU A 194 -20.92 -6.67 3.32
N LEU A 195 -20.73 -7.17 2.10
CA LEU A 195 -21.11 -6.55 0.82
C LEU A 195 -22.19 -7.38 0.13
N PRO A 196 -22.86 -6.91 -0.93
CA PRO A 196 -23.89 -7.69 -1.63
C PRO A 196 -23.43 -9.09 -2.10
N ASP A 197 -22.18 -9.19 -2.54
CA ASP A 197 -21.63 -10.40 -3.17
C ASP A 197 -20.47 -11.06 -2.40
N GLY A 198 -20.23 -10.65 -1.15
CA GLY A 198 -19.11 -11.16 -0.36
C GLY A 198 -18.81 -10.28 0.84
N PHE A 199 -17.53 -10.11 1.16
CA PHE A 199 -17.07 -9.24 2.24
C PHE A 199 -15.70 -8.66 1.93
N ARG A 200 -15.36 -7.56 2.59
CA ARG A 200 -14.01 -6.97 2.61
C ARG A 200 -13.59 -6.67 4.05
N PHE A 201 -12.33 -6.31 4.26
CA PHE A 201 -11.88 -5.74 5.52
C PHE A 201 -11.83 -4.21 5.42
N SER A 202 -12.06 -3.54 6.54
CA SER A 202 -11.93 -2.09 6.71
C SER A 202 -11.00 -1.81 7.89
N PRO A 203 -10.19 -0.74 7.86
CA PRO A 203 -9.43 -0.30 9.04
C PRO A 203 -10.34 0.13 10.20
N ASN A 204 -11.62 0.41 9.92
CA ASN A 204 -12.62 0.80 10.90
C ASN A 204 -13.59 -0.35 11.22
N THR A 205 -14.31 -0.23 12.33
CA THR A 205 -15.22 -1.27 12.82
C THR A 205 -16.68 -0.81 12.95
N THR A 206 -17.00 0.41 12.47
CA THR A 206 -18.35 0.97 12.57
C THR A 206 -19.02 1.18 11.21
N GLY A 207 -20.34 0.99 11.17
CA GLY A 207 -21.13 1.19 9.94
C GLY A 207 -21.11 2.63 9.42
N ARG A 208 -20.87 3.62 10.28
CA ARG A 208 -20.70 5.02 9.86
C ARG A 208 -19.41 5.17 9.05
N ASP A 209 -18.29 4.69 9.59
CA ASP A 209 -17.00 4.81 8.93
C ASP A 209 -16.98 4.05 7.59
N TRP A 210 -17.58 2.86 7.54
CA TRP A 210 -17.70 2.11 6.28
C TRP A 210 -18.57 2.84 5.25
N THR A 211 -19.60 3.55 5.68
CA THR A 211 -20.42 4.39 4.78
C THR A 211 -19.57 5.54 4.23
N ASP A 212 -18.80 6.20 5.09
CA ASP A 212 -17.93 7.32 4.71
C ASP A 212 -16.79 6.87 3.78
N GLU A 213 -16.25 5.66 3.98
CA GLU A 213 -15.29 5.03 3.05
C GLU A 213 -15.86 4.89 1.64
N VAL A 214 -17.04 4.27 1.50
CA VAL A 214 -17.65 4.08 0.17
C VAL A 214 -18.06 5.43 -0.46
N LEU A 215 -18.51 6.39 0.36
CA LEU A 215 -18.76 7.77 -0.11
C LEU A 215 -17.49 8.42 -0.67
N ALA A 216 -16.36 8.24 0.02
CA ALA A 216 -15.07 8.75 -0.44
C ALA A 216 -14.63 8.08 -1.75
N GLU A 217 -14.85 6.77 -1.90
CA GLU A 217 -14.56 6.03 -3.14
C GLU A 217 -15.39 6.55 -4.32
N ILE A 218 -16.70 6.77 -4.15
CA ILE A 218 -17.56 7.34 -5.20
C ILE A 218 -17.13 8.77 -5.56
N ARG A 219 -16.82 9.61 -4.55
CA ARG A 219 -16.36 10.98 -4.79
C ARG A 219 -15.01 11.01 -5.50
N ALA A 220 -14.09 10.11 -5.15
CA ALA A 220 -12.82 9.94 -5.85
C ALA A 220 -13.05 9.53 -7.30
N PHE A 221 -13.91 8.54 -7.53
CA PHE A 221 -14.30 8.11 -8.88
C PHE A 221 -14.87 9.27 -9.70
N TYR A 222 -15.79 10.08 -9.14
CA TYR A 222 -16.27 11.29 -9.82
C TYR A 222 -15.17 12.31 -10.11
N GLY A 223 -14.22 12.47 -9.20
CA GLY A 223 -13.08 13.38 -9.35
C GLY A 223 -12.10 12.97 -10.46
N GLU A 224 -12.06 11.70 -10.86
CA GLU A 224 -11.24 11.24 -12.00
C GLU A 224 -11.73 11.80 -13.34
N PHE A 225 -13.02 12.12 -13.45
CA PHE A 225 -13.66 12.51 -14.71
C PHE A 225 -14.21 13.94 -14.72
N SER A 226 -14.20 14.63 -13.58
CA SER A 226 -14.84 15.94 -13.42
C SER A 226 -14.05 16.88 -12.52
N VAL A 227 -14.30 18.18 -12.67
CA VAL A 227 -13.82 19.21 -11.73
C VAL A 227 -14.94 19.51 -10.75
N VAL A 228 -14.68 19.33 -9.45
CA VAL A 228 -15.66 19.56 -8.39
C VAL A 228 -15.74 21.05 -8.09
N GLU A 229 -16.92 21.65 -8.28
CA GLU A 229 -17.18 23.07 -8.03
C GLU A 229 -18.49 23.26 -7.27
N ARG A 230 -18.60 24.37 -6.53
CA ARG A 230 -19.83 24.76 -5.85
C ARG A 230 -20.75 25.47 -6.83
N LEU A 231 -21.98 24.96 -7.02
CA LEU A 231 -22.89 25.52 -8.04
C LEU A 231 -23.28 26.98 -7.79
N ALA A 232 -23.39 27.38 -6.52
CA ALA A 232 -23.77 28.74 -6.15
C ALA A 232 -22.83 29.81 -6.75
N ASP A 233 -21.57 29.46 -7.03
CA ASP A 233 -20.58 30.38 -7.58
C ASP A 233 -20.83 30.70 -9.07
N HIS A 234 -21.63 29.86 -9.76
CA HIS A 234 -21.92 30.01 -11.20
C HIS A 234 -23.36 30.42 -11.49
N TYR A 235 -24.29 30.16 -10.58
CA TYR A 235 -25.71 30.40 -10.78
C TYR A 235 -26.27 31.48 -9.82
N GLY A 236 -25.57 31.90 -8.76
CA GLY A 236 -25.89 33.09 -7.94
C GLY A 236 -25.87 32.87 -6.41
N HIS A 237 -25.66 33.96 -5.65
CA HIS A 237 -25.41 33.96 -4.19
C HIS A 237 -26.57 33.49 -3.28
N GLY A 238 -27.76 33.21 -3.81
CA GLY A 238 -28.93 32.69 -3.05
C GLY A 238 -29.14 31.18 -3.11
N MET A 239 -28.24 30.44 -3.78
CA MET A 239 -28.42 29.00 -4.10
C MET A 239 -27.40 28.09 -3.42
N SER A 240 -26.95 28.44 -2.21
CA SER A 240 -25.98 27.65 -1.45
C SER A 240 -26.45 26.22 -1.09
N HIS A 241 -27.76 25.99 -1.06
CA HIS A 241 -28.38 24.68 -0.80
C HIS A 241 -28.23 23.68 -1.97
N LEU A 242 -27.76 24.10 -3.14
CA LEU A 242 -27.59 23.22 -4.31
C LEU A 242 -26.35 22.31 -4.24
N GLY A 243 -25.46 22.51 -3.27
CA GLY A 243 -24.28 21.66 -3.06
C GLY A 243 -23.21 21.76 -4.15
N ASN A 244 -22.41 20.70 -4.24
CA ASN A 244 -21.28 20.58 -5.16
C ASN A 244 -21.62 19.72 -6.38
N ALA A 245 -21.07 20.10 -7.54
CA ALA A 245 -21.26 19.46 -8.83
C ALA A 245 -19.92 19.04 -9.43
N GLY A 246 -19.88 17.88 -10.07
CA GLY A 246 -18.79 17.50 -10.97
C GLY A 246 -19.04 18.10 -12.35
N ARG A 247 -18.16 18.97 -12.84
CA ARG A 247 -18.32 19.66 -14.13
C ARG A 247 -17.31 19.19 -15.17
N LEU A 248 -17.71 19.32 -16.44
CA LEU A 248 -16.85 19.12 -17.59
C LEU A 248 -15.74 20.19 -17.62
N PRO A 249 -14.45 19.82 -17.67
CA PRO A 249 -13.37 20.80 -17.86
C PRO A 249 -13.28 21.22 -19.34
N LEU A 250 -14.34 21.87 -19.85
CA LEU A 250 -14.54 22.17 -21.28
C LEU A 250 -13.38 22.97 -21.89
N GLU A 251 -12.79 23.89 -21.15
CA GLU A 251 -11.64 24.67 -21.61
C GLU A 251 -10.47 23.75 -22.04
N LYS A 252 -10.17 22.70 -21.25
CA LYS A 252 -9.11 21.75 -21.59
C LYS A 252 -9.44 20.95 -22.85
N TYR A 253 -10.70 20.55 -23.02
CA TYR A 253 -11.14 19.82 -24.21
C TYR A 253 -11.12 20.71 -25.46
N PHE A 254 -11.56 21.97 -25.37
CA PHE A 254 -11.44 22.91 -26.47
C PHE A 254 -9.97 23.18 -26.79
N ALA A 255 -9.11 23.42 -25.80
CA ALA A 255 -7.67 23.63 -26.04
C ALA A 255 -7.05 22.44 -26.80
N ALA A 256 -7.34 21.20 -26.40
CA ALA A 256 -6.85 20.00 -27.07
C ALA A 256 -7.37 19.87 -28.51
N THR A 257 -8.68 20.06 -28.74
CA THR A 257 -9.25 19.99 -30.11
C THR A 257 -8.77 21.10 -31.02
N LEU A 258 -8.51 22.30 -30.49
CA LEU A 258 -7.96 23.42 -31.26
C LEU A 258 -6.49 23.17 -31.60
N ALA A 259 -5.68 22.69 -30.65
CA ALA A 259 -4.25 22.44 -30.85
C ALA A 259 -3.97 21.23 -31.74
N ALA A 260 -4.78 20.17 -31.65
CA ALA A 260 -4.62 18.94 -32.43
C ALA A 260 -5.44 18.93 -33.73
N ARG A 261 -6.11 20.03 -34.08
CA ARG A 261 -7.11 20.08 -35.17
C ARG A 261 -6.59 19.53 -36.48
N ASP A 262 -5.48 20.06 -36.97
CA ASP A 262 -4.92 19.67 -38.27
C ASP A 262 -4.47 18.21 -38.26
N SER A 263 -3.83 17.76 -37.17
CA SER A 263 -3.37 16.37 -37.03
C SER A 263 -4.52 15.36 -36.89
N LEU A 264 -5.63 15.74 -36.27
CA LEU A 264 -6.83 14.90 -36.18
C LEU A 264 -7.58 14.85 -37.52
N SER A 265 -7.66 15.98 -38.24
CA SER A 265 -8.31 16.06 -39.55
C SER A 265 -7.57 15.30 -40.65
N THR A 266 -6.24 15.26 -40.60
CA THR A 266 -5.39 14.51 -41.55
C THR A 266 -5.25 13.03 -41.19
N GLY A 267 -5.57 12.66 -39.94
CA GLY A 267 -5.39 11.31 -39.42
C GLY A 267 -3.99 11.01 -38.89
N ASP A 268 -3.11 12.02 -38.80
CA ASP A 268 -1.75 11.90 -38.26
C ASP A 268 -1.73 11.53 -36.76
N LYS A 269 -2.74 11.97 -36.01
CA LYS A 269 -2.97 11.57 -34.60
C LYS A 269 -4.37 10.97 -34.45
N THR A 270 -4.52 10.01 -33.56
CA THR A 270 -5.83 9.48 -33.14
C THR A 270 -6.37 10.25 -31.94
N ILE A 271 -7.68 10.11 -31.66
CA ILE A 271 -8.32 10.71 -30.48
C ILE A 271 -7.68 10.20 -29.19
N GLU A 272 -7.32 8.92 -29.12
CA GLU A 272 -6.69 8.30 -27.96
C GLU A 272 -5.29 8.88 -27.72
N ALA A 273 -4.52 9.12 -28.78
CA ALA A 273 -3.20 9.73 -28.68
C ALA A 273 -3.27 11.16 -28.12
N VAL A 274 -4.21 11.97 -28.62
CA VAL A 274 -4.44 13.33 -28.13
C VAL A 274 -4.98 13.31 -26.69
N ALA A 275 -5.91 12.42 -26.38
CA ALA A 275 -6.44 12.28 -25.02
C ALA A 275 -5.32 11.94 -24.02
N ALA A 276 -4.41 11.02 -24.37
CA ALA A 276 -3.26 10.69 -23.54
C ALA A 276 -2.29 11.87 -23.35
N GLU A 277 -1.98 12.61 -24.43
CA GLU A 277 -1.09 13.77 -24.41
C GLU A 277 -1.60 14.88 -23.48
N TYR A 278 -2.92 15.16 -23.52
CA TYR A 278 -3.55 16.21 -22.73
C TYR A 278 -4.17 15.73 -21.41
N ARG A 279 -4.04 14.43 -21.09
CA ARG A 279 -4.64 13.77 -19.92
C ARG A 279 -6.16 14.02 -19.84
N LEU A 280 -6.85 13.73 -20.94
CA LEU A 280 -8.30 13.88 -21.10
C LEU A 280 -8.97 12.52 -21.30
N ASN A 281 -10.30 12.48 -21.14
CA ASN A 281 -11.07 11.29 -21.44
C ASN A 281 -11.27 11.15 -22.97
N ALA A 282 -10.82 10.03 -23.53
CA ALA A 282 -10.86 9.79 -24.98
C ALA A 282 -12.29 9.68 -25.52
N LYS A 283 -13.22 9.07 -24.76
CA LYS A 283 -14.63 8.92 -25.16
C LYS A 283 -15.27 10.30 -25.37
N TYR A 284 -15.16 11.19 -24.39
CA TYR A 284 -15.72 12.52 -24.51
C TYR A 284 -15.02 13.37 -25.57
N LEU A 285 -13.68 13.30 -25.67
CA LEU A 285 -12.93 14.02 -26.70
C LEU A 285 -13.38 13.60 -28.11
N GLY A 286 -13.59 12.30 -28.33
CA GLY A 286 -14.08 11.77 -29.61
C GLY A 286 -15.51 12.23 -29.94
N ILE A 287 -16.42 12.20 -28.96
CA ILE A 287 -17.79 12.72 -29.11
C ILE A 287 -17.77 14.21 -29.47
N LEU A 288 -16.96 15.00 -28.74
CA LEU A 288 -16.84 16.44 -28.95
C LEU A 288 -16.26 16.74 -30.33
N TRP A 289 -15.16 16.08 -30.70
CA TRP A 289 -14.54 16.21 -32.02
C TRP A 289 -15.54 15.91 -33.13
N SER A 290 -16.20 14.75 -33.08
CA SER A 290 -17.21 14.34 -34.06
C SER A 290 -18.33 15.38 -34.21
N LYS A 291 -18.81 15.95 -33.10
CA LYS A 291 -19.87 16.97 -33.14
C LYS A 291 -19.37 18.33 -33.64
N LEU A 292 -18.11 18.70 -33.39
CA LEU A 292 -17.54 19.96 -33.88
C LEU A 292 -17.18 19.93 -35.36
N THR A 293 -16.82 18.75 -35.90
CA THR A 293 -16.43 18.59 -37.31
C THR A 293 -17.57 18.19 -38.24
N ALA A 294 -18.74 17.84 -37.71
CA ALA A 294 -19.88 17.47 -38.53
C ALA A 294 -20.42 18.66 -39.34
N ASP A 295 -20.93 18.36 -40.53
CA ASP A 295 -21.51 19.33 -41.47
C ASP A 295 -23.04 19.26 -41.53
N ASP A 296 -23.67 18.57 -40.57
CA ASP A 296 -25.12 18.55 -40.39
C ASP A 296 -25.63 19.90 -39.87
N ARG A 297 -26.76 20.39 -40.36
CA ARG A 297 -27.33 21.68 -39.93
C ARG A 297 -27.83 21.60 -38.48
N SER A 298 -27.45 22.56 -37.64
CA SER A 298 -27.86 22.66 -36.23
C SER A 298 -28.07 24.11 -35.79
N LEU A 299 -29.30 24.46 -35.39
CA LEU A 299 -29.67 25.83 -35.00
C LEU A 299 -28.87 26.38 -33.79
N LEU A 300 -28.30 25.51 -32.93
CA LEU A 300 -27.48 25.91 -31.78
C LEU A 300 -26.00 25.61 -31.96
N LEU A 301 -25.63 24.48 -32.58
CA LEU A 301 -24.21 24.10 -32.69
C LEU A 301 -23.48 24.83 -33.81
N ASP A 302 -24.17 25.33 -34.83
CA ASP A 302 -23.50 25.93 -35.99
C ASP A 302 -22.73 27.21 -35.63
N ASP A 303 -23.23 28.04 -34.70
CA ASP A 303 -22.47 29.19 -34.16
C ASP A 303 -21.20 28.72 -33.43
N LEU A 304 -21.33 27.70 -32.57
CA LEU A 304 -20.18 27.14 -31.84
C LEU A 304 -19.15 26.53 -32.79
N ARG A 305 -19.59 25.78 -33.81
CA ARG A 305 -18.72 25.19 -34.85
C ARG A 305 -18.01 26.26 -35.65
N SER A 306 -18.71 27.32 -36.05
CA SER A 306 -18.12 28.46 -36.77
C SER A 306 -17.05 29.16 -35.94
N ARG A 307 -17.33 29.42 -34.66
CA ARG A 307 -16.35 29.97 -33.70
C ARG A 307 -15.16 29.04 -33.53
N TRP A 308 -15.39 27.75 -33.34
CA TRP A 308 -14.31 26.78 -33.15
C TRP A 308 -13.43 26.64 -34.40
N ARG A 309 -14.02 26.61 -35.61
CA ARG A 309 -13.29 26.54 -36.88
C ARG A 309 -12.39 27.77 -37.11
N SER A 310 -12.76 28.93 -36.61
CA SER A 310 -11.98 30.18 -36.73
C SER A 310 -11.05 30.46 -35.53
N ALA A 311 -11.28 29.81 -34.40
CA ALA A 311 -10.53 30.00 -33.15
C ALA A 311 -9.09 29.43 -33.21
N LYS A 312 -8.21 30.02 -32.41
CA LYS A 312 -6.86 29.53 -32.10
C LYS A 312 -6.82 28.87 -30.71
N PRO A 313 -5.78 28.10 -30.35
CA PRO A 313 -5.70 27.43 -29.04
C PRO A 313 -5.90 28.35 -27.83
N GLU A 314 -5.46 29.61 -27.89
CA GLU A 314 -5.67 30.63 -26.85
C GLU A 314 -7.14 31.03 -26.63
N ASP A 315 -8.02 30.77 -27.61
CA ASP A 315 -9.45 31.11 -27.54
C ASP A 315 -10.29 30.02 -26.83
N ALA A 316 -9.68 28.95 -26.34
CA ALA A 316 -10.37 27.83 -25.69
C ALA A 316 -11.29 28.26 -24.54
N ALA A 317 -10.83 29.21 -23.71
CA ALA A 317 -11.60 29.76 -22.60
C ALA A 317 -12.85 30.51 -23.09
N ALA A 318 -12.75 31.22 -24.23
CA ALA A 318 -13.88 31.94 -24.81
C ALA A 318 -14.96 30.98 -25.35
N LEU A 319 -14.55 29.85 -25.95
CA LEU A 319 -15.48 28.79 -26.38
C LEU A 319 -16.17 28.13 -25.18
N ALA A 320 -15.42 27.82 -24.13
CA ALA A 320 -15.98 27.27 -22.90
C ALA A 320 -16.98 28.24 -22.24
N ALA A 321 -16.67 29.54 -22.20
CA ALA A 321 -17.57 30.58 -21.68
C ALA A 321 -18.85 30.74 -22.54
N HIS A 322 -18.73 30.60 -23.86
CA HIS A 322 -19.87 30.59 -24.78
C HIS A 322 -20.81 29.41 -24.46
N VAL A 323 -20.28 28.19 -24.33
CA VAL A 323 -21.05 27.01 -23.93
C VAL A 323 -21.68 27.20 -22.54
N ALA A 324 -20.94 27.74 -21.57
CA ALA A 324 -21.46 27.99 -20.23
C ALA A 324 -22.64 28.97 -20.21
N THR A 325 -22.68 29.93 -21.15
CA THR A 325 -23.81 30.86 -21.28
C THR A 325 -25.06 30.16 -21.79
N TRP A 326 -24.93 29.25 -22.76
CA TRP A 326 -26.01 28.38 -23.19
C TRP A 326 -26.47 27.40 -22.11
N GLN A 327 -25.54 26.86 -21.31
CA GLN A 327 -25.88 26.00 -20.17
C GLN A 327 -26.79 26.72 -19.15
N ARG A 328 -26.54 28.00 -18.86
CA ARG A 328 -27.42 28.81 -17.99
C ARG A 328 -28.80 29.10 -18.59
N GLY A 329 -28.94 28.95 -19.91
CA GLY A 329 -30.19 29.15 -20.64
C GLY A 329 -31.07 27.92 -20.82
N LEU A 330 -30.45 26.75 -20.74
CA LEU A 330 -31.09 25.47 -21.06
C LEU A 330 -31.19 24.53 -19.86
N TRP A 331 -30.63 24.92 -18.71
CA TRP A 331 -30.67 24.18 -17.46
C TRP A 331 -31.08 25.07 -16.29
N THR A 332 -31.84 24.50 -15.37
CA THR A 332 -32.05 25.04 -14.02
C THR A 332 -31.73 23.96 -12.99
N PHE A 333 -31.56 24.37 -11.73
CA PHE A 333 -31.29 23.48 -10.62
C PHE A 333 -32.39 23.53 -9.56
N ASN A 334 -32.60 22.39 -8.89
CA ASN A 334 -33.56 22.20 -7.81
C ASN A 334 -32.83 21.85 -6.50
N PRO A 335 -33.28 22.35 -5.34
CA PRO A 335 -32.84 21.83 -4.04
C PRO A 335 -33.11 20.33 -3.95
N VAL A 336 -32.16 19.59 -3.36
CA VAL A 336 -32.32 18.17 -3.05
C VAL A 336 -32.84 18.04 -1.62
N GLY A 337 -33.93 17.28 -1.45
CA GLY A 337 -34.37 16.84 -0.13
C GLY A 337 -35.64 17.48 0.44
N LEU A 338 -36.37 18.33 -0.28
CA LEU A 338 -37.62 18.94 0.19
C LEU A 338 -38.80 17.94 0.31
N LEU A 339 -39.51 17.97 1.44
CA LEU A 339 -40.63 17.09 1.81
C LEU A 339 -41.92 17.32 0.98
N GLY A 340 -42.54 16.23 0.49
CA GLY A 340 -43.96 16.20 0.09
C GLY A 340 -44.35 16.74 -1.28
N ARG A 341 -43.45 16.78 -2.27
CA ARG A 341 -43.75 17.36 -3.60
C ARG A 341 -44.74 16.51 -4.43
N LYS A 342 -46.04 16.84 -4.39
CA LYS A 342 -47.01 16.38 -5.39
C LYS A 342 -46.72 17.16 -6.68
N GLU A 343 -46.32 16.47 -7.74
CA GLU A 343 -45.94 17.01 -9.06
C GLU A 343 -44.53 17.63 -9.25
N SER A 344 -43.67 17.76 -8.22
CA SER A 344 -42.31 18.24 -8.51
C SER A 344 -41.47 17.16 -9.19
N ARG A 345 -40.88 17.54 -10.31
CA ARG A 345 -39.98 16.74 -11.12
C ARG A 345 -38.73 16.34 -10.32
N SER A 346 -38.35 15.07 -10.41
CA SER A 346 -37.48 14.33 -9.46
C SER A 346 -35.96 14.57 -9.57
N ARG A 347 -35.50 15.56 -10.34
CA ARG A 347 -34.06 15.76 -10.66
C ARG A 347 -33.50 17.05 -10.07
N TRP A 348 -32.24 17.00 -9.63
CA TRP A 348 -31.48 18.16 -9.16
C TRP A 348 -31.09 19.06 -10.33
N MET A 349 -30.66 18.49 -11.46
CA MET A 349 -30.43 19.23 -12.70
C MET A 349 -31.61 19.02 -13.66
N GLU A 350 -32.28 20.10 -14.04
CA GLU A 350 -33.51 20.03 -14.85
C GLU A 350 -33.38 20.78 -16.19
N PRO A 351 -33.76 20.13 -17.31
CA PRO A 351 -33.79 20.79 -18.61
C PRO A 351 -34.91 21.83 -18.67
N VAL A 352 -34.58 23.03 -19.16
CA VAL A 352 -35.54 24.08 -19.51
C VAL A 352 -35.39 24.47 -20.97
N SER A 353 -36.48 24.94 -21.57
CA SER A 353 -36.51 25.32 -22.99
C SER A 353 -37.16 26.69 -23.09
N PRO A 354 -36.46 27.72 -23.61
CA PRO A 354 -37.00 29.08 -23.77
C PRO A 354 -38.04 29.18 -24.91
N LEU A 355 -38.81 28.13 -25.16
CA LEU A 355 -39.83 28.05 -26.21
C LEU A 355 -41.19 28.39 -25.61
N LEU A 356 -41.78 29.51 -26.04
CA LEU A 356 -43.06 30.00 -25.55
C LEU A 356 -43.95 30.43 -26.72
N THR A 357 -45.26 30.49 -26.53
CA THR A 357 -46.17 31.10 -27.52
C THR A 357 -46.26 32.62 -27.37
N GLN A 358 -46.05 33.09 -26.13
CA GLN A 358 -45.98 34.50 -25.76
C GLN A 358 -45.26 34.66 -24.41
N GLN A 359 -44.69 35.84 -24.15
CA GLN A 359 -44.17 36.19 -22.82
C GLN A 359 -44.31 37.69 -22.54
N GLU A 360 -44.69 38.05 -21.31
CA GLU A 360 -44.53 39.43 -20.83
C GLU A 360 -43.05 39.68 -20.51
N LEU A 361 -42.46 40.68 -21.16
CA LEU A 361 -41.09 41.12 -20.99
C LEU A 361 -41.06 42.39 -20.15
N ARG A 362 -40.14 42.44 -19.20
CA ARG A 362 -39.98 43.54 -18.24
C ARG A 362 -38.54 44.03 -18.26
N PHE A 363 -38.34 45.35 -18.35
CA PHE A 363 -37.03 45.98 -18.33
C PHE A 363 -37.03 47.18 -17.38
N LYS A 364 -36.22 47.14 -16.33
CA LYS A 364 -36.12 48.24 -15.36
C LYS A 364 -35.26 49.37 -15.93
N ILE A 365 -35.81 50.58 -15.98
CA ILE A 365 -35.09 51.78 -16.40
C ILE A 365 -34.13 52.20 -15.28
N PRO A 366 -32.79 52.22 -15.52
CA PRO A 366 -31.82 52.59 -14.50
C PRO A 366 -32.02 54.03 -14.00
N ALA A 367 -31.73 54.26 -12.72
CA ALA A 367 -31.57 55.62 -12.20
C ALA A 367 -30.23 56.20 -12.66
N PRO A 368 -30.11 57.53 -12.89
CA PRO A 368 -28.83 58.17 -13.12
C PRO A 368 -27.90 57.93 -11.92
N LYS A 369 -26.60 57.77 -12.15
CA LYS A 369 -25.62 57.65 -11.05
C LYS A 369 -25.41 59.02 -10.39
N ASP A 370 -25.10 59.02 -9.09
CA ASP A 370 -24.87 60.25 -8.33
C ASP A 370 -23.80 61.13 -9.01
N GLY A 371 -24.20 62.34 -9.43
CA GLY A 371 -23.34 63.31 -10.11
C GLY A 371 -23.39 63.32 -11.64
N GLU A 372 -24.16 62.44 -12.29
CA GLU A 372 -24.41 62.49 -13.74
C GLU A 372 -25.64 63.34 -14.09
N GLU A 373 -25.53 64.19 -15.12
CA GLU A 373 -26.69 64.91 -15.66
C GLU A 373 -27.72 63.93 -16.26
N ALA A 374 -29.00 64.23 -16.03
CA ALA A 374 -30.14 63.48 -16.51
C ALA A 374 -30.16 63.41 -18.06
N LYS A 375 -29.77 62.26 -18.64
CA LYS A 375 -29.85 61.98 -20.09
C LYS A 375 -31.04 61.08 -20.40
N GLU A 376 -31.57 61.19 -21.63
CA GLU A 376 -32.52 60.22 -22.18
C GLU A 376 -31.93 58.81 -22.12
N PHE A 377 -32.69 57.86 -21.58
CA PHE A 377 -32.30 56.45 -21.56
C PHE A 377 -32.89 55.76 -22.79
N VAL A 378 -32.05 55.07 -23.56
CA VAL A 378 -32.50 54.36 -24.76
C VAL A 378 -32.74 52.89 -24.41
N VAL A 379 -33.93 52.38 -24.74
CA VAL A 379 -34.29 50.96 -24.63
C VAL A 379 -34.87 50.51 -25.96
N SER A 380 -34.59 49.29 -26.39
CA SER A 380 -35.07 48.75 -27.67
C SER A 380 -35.81 47.43 -27.48
N LEU A 381 -36.92 47.28 -28.20
CA LEU A 381 -37.59 45.99 -28.41
C LEU A 381 -36.93 45.31 -29.60
N VAL A 382 -36.41 44.10 -29.40
CA VAL A 382 -35.65 43.37 -30.41
C VAL A 382 -36.40 42.11 -30.77
N ALA A 383 -36.62 41.92 -32.07
CA ALA A 383 -37.15 40.71 -32.67
C ALA A 383 -36.05 40.12 -33.57
N GLY A 384 -35.39 39.06 -33.13
CA GLY A 384 -34.44 38.31 -33.95
C GLY A 384 -35.15 37.22 -34.75
N ASP A 385 -34.70 37.00 -35.98
CA ASP A 385 -35.03 35.79 -36.74
C ASP A 385 -34.29 34.63 -36.05
N ALA A 386 -35.02 33.60 -35.61
CA ALA A 386 -34.47 32.51 -34.82
C ALA A 386 -33.60 31.53 -35.64
N GLY A 387 -33.32 31.84 -36.92
CA GLY A 387 -32.32 31.20 -37.76
C GLY A 387 -32.80 29.95 -38.47
N ASP A 388 -34.12 29.77 -38.59
CA ASP A 388 -34.74 28.63 -39.26
C ASP A 388 -35.10 28.89 -40.74
N ASP A 389 -34.64 30.03 -41.28
CA ASP A 389 -34.87 30.54 -42.65
C ASP A 389 -36.36 30.75 -43.00
N SER A 390 -37.22 30.94 -42.02
CA SER A 390 -38.64 31.25 -42.24
C SER A 390 -38.82 32.68 -42.77
N GLU A 391 -39.57 32.84 -43.86
CA GLU A 391 -39.94 34.16 -44.41
C GLU A 391 -41.15 34.80 -43.69
N HIS A 392 -41.79 34.07 -42.77
CA HIS A 392 -43.07 34.44 -42.13
C HIS A 392 -42.94 34.72 -40.62
N ASP A 393 -41.80 35.25 -40.20
CA ASP A 393 -41.51 35.53 -38.79
C ASP A 393 -42.02 36.90 -38.35
N PHE A 394 -43.26 36.94 -37.87
CA PHE A 394 -43.91 38.16 -37.38
C PHE A 394 -44.17 38.09 -35.88
N VAL A 395 -43.80 39.15 -35.17
CA VAL A 395 -44.06 39.32 -33.73
C VAL A 395 -44.92 40.55 -33.48
N VAL A 396 -45.87 40.39 -32.57
CA VAL A 396 -46.77 41.44 -32.08
C VAL A 396 -46.32 41.82 -30.66
N TRP A 397 -45.91 43.07 -30.49
CA TRP A 397 -45.62 43.69 -29.20
C TRP A 397 -46.88 44.35 -28.66
N THR A 398 -47.55 43.71 -27.71
CA THR A 398 -48.85 44.13 -27.17
C THR A 398 -48.68 44.95 -25.87
N GLN A 399 -49.37 46.10 -25.82
CA GLN A 399 -49.44 47.01 -24.67
C GLN A 399 -48.09 47.42 -24.05
N PRO A 400 -47.13 47.94 -24.84
CA PRO A 400 -45.87 48.40 -24.28
C PRO A 400 -46.07 49.67 -23.43
N ARG A 401 -45.67 49.61 -22.15
CA ARG A 401 -46.00 50.63 -21.13
C ARG A 401 -44.95 50.73 -20.03
N LEU A 402 -44.83 51.90 -19.40
CA LEU A 402 -43.99 52.13 -18.22
C LEU A 402 -44.81 52.06 -16.94
N VAL A 403 -44.50 51.08 -16.09
CA VAL A 403 -45.17 50.86 -14.80
C VAL A 403 -44.26 51.23 -13.63
N ALA A 404 -44.87 51.71 -12.53
CA ALA A 404 -44.18 51.84 -11.24
C ALA A 404 -45.21 51.72 -10.10
N GLU A 405 -44.79 51.13 -8.99
CA GLU A 405 -45.64 50.92 -7.83
C GLU A 405 -46.21 52.27 -7.31
N GLY A 406 -47.54 52.35 -7.21
CA GLY A 406 -48.25 53.55 -6.77
C GLY A 406 -48.35 54.71 -7.78
N LYS A 407 -47.88 54.55 -9.03
CA LYS A 407 -47.99 55.55 -10.11
C LYS A 407 -48.85 55.01 -11.27
N PRO A 408 -49.58 55.86 -12.02
CA PRO A 408 -50.33 55.40 -13.19
C PRO A 408 -49.38 54.92 -14.30
N ASP A 409 -49.81 53.86 -15.01
CA ASP A 409 -49.15 53.32 -16.18
C ASP A 409 -49.07 54.39 -17.29
N THR A 410 -47.91 54.50 -17.94
CA THR A 410 -47.70 55.41 -19.07
C THR A 410 -47.54 54.58 -20.34
N LEU A 411 -48.44 54.71 -21.30
CA LEU A 411 -48.40 53.92 -22.54
C LEU A 411 -47.39 54.53 -23.52
N LEU A 412 -46.61 53.71 -24.23
CA LEU A 412 -45.62 54.22 -25.17
C LEU A 412 -46.20 55.03 -26.34
N ARG A 413 -47.51 54.90 -26.63
CA ARG A 413 -48.21 55.71 -27.64
C ARG A 413 -48.11 57.22 -27.37
N ASP A 414 -47.82 57.61 -26.14
CA ASP A 414 -47.71 59.01 -25.75
C ASP A 414 -46.35 59.62 -26.17
N TRP A 415 -45.37 58.80 -26.60
CA TRP A 415 -44.02 59.21 -27.05
C TRP A 415 -43.76 58.78 -28.50
N VAL A 416 -43.72 59.77 -29.39
CA VAL A 416 -43.75 59.58 -30.85
C VAL A 416 -42.35 59.25 -31.43
N ALA A 417 -42.35 58.37 -32.44
CA ALA A 417 -41.21 58.05 -33.31
C ALA A 417 -40.77 59.27 -34.15
N ALA A 418 -39.49 59.33 -34.55
CA ALA A 418 -38.91 60.47 -35.25
C ALA A 418 -39.50 60.79 -36.65
N ASP A 419 -40.41 59.96 -37.17
CA ASP A 419 -41.04 60.12 -38.50
C ASP A 419 -42.53 60.53 -38.46
N GLY A 420 -43.12 60.71 -37.28
CA GLY A 420 -44.47 61.27 -37.14
C GLY A 420 -45.62 60.36 -37.60
N THR A 421 -45.39 59.07 -37.80
CA THR A 421 -46.46 58.10 -38.08
C THR A 421 -47.15 57.63 -36.80
N ALA A 422 -48.49 57.77 -36.73
CA ALA A 422 -49.29 57.27 -35.61
C ALA A 422 -49.39 55.73 -35.70
N ILE A 423 -48.92 55.04 -34.66
CA ILE A 423 -49.12 53.60 -34.50
C ILE A 423 -50.56 53.39 -33.99
N ASP A 424 -51.41 52.76 -34.79
CA ASP A 424 -52.80 52.47 -34.45
C ASP A 424 -52.90 51.31 -33.44
N ALA A 425 -53.86 51.44 -32.51
CA ALA A 425 -54.37 50.46 -31.56
C ALA A 425 -53.36 49.56 -30.80
N ALA A 426 -52.72 50.11 -29.76
CA ALA A 426 -52.16 49.41 -28.60
C ALA A 426 -51.09 48.29 -28.81
N SER A 427 -50.75 47.92 -30.05
CA SER A 427 -49.82 46.84 -30.38
C SER A 427 -48.95 47.18 -31.60
N VAL A 428 -47.69 46.74 -31.62
CA VAL A 428 -46.75 46.93 -32.75
C VAL A 428 -46.42 45.58 -33.37
N CYS A 429 -46.82 45.35 -34.63
CA CYS A 429 -46.45 44.14 -35.38
C CYS A 429 -45.24 44.42 -36.28
N VAL A 430 -44.19 43.60 -36.18
CA VAL A 430 -42.98 43.73 -36.99
C VAL A 430 -42.52 42.36 -37.53
N ARG A 431 -41.90 42.37 -38.71
CA ARG A 431 -41.21 41.20 -39.27
C ARG A 431 -39.79 41.12 -38.69
N ALA A 432 -39.40 39.96 -38.18
CA ALA A 432 -38.03 39.70 -37.75
C ALA A 432 -37.08 39.55 -38.97
N PRO A 433 -35.80 39.93 -38.86
CA PRO A 433 -35.18 40.62 -37.72
C PRO A 433 -35.54 42.13 -37.71
N SER A 434 -35.88 42.67 -36.54
CA SER A 434 -36.30 44.08 -36.35
C SER A 434 -35.92 44.63 -34.98
N VAL A 435 -35.65 45.94 -34.90
CA VAL A 435 -35.33 46.67 -33.66
C VAL A 435 -36.18 47.94 -33.60
N ILE A 436 -36.99 48.06 -32.55
CA ILE A 436 -37.78 49.26 -32.27
C ILE A 436 -37.13 50.00 -31.11
N THR A 437 -36.58 51.18 -31.38
CA THR A 437 -35.90 51.99 -30.36
C THR A 437 -36.85 52.98 -29.69
N ILE A 438 -36.85 52.98 -28.36
CA ILE A 438 -37.66 53.84 -27.50
C ILE A 438 -36.71 54.72 -26.68
N ARG A 439 -36.92 56.04 -26.74
CA ARG A 439 -36.19 57.01 -25.91
C ARG A 439 -37.03 57.35 -24.69
N VAL A 440 -36.50 57.09 -23.50
CA VAL A 440 -37.16 57.28 -22.21
C VAL A 440 -36.62 58.55 -21.56
N PRO A 441 -37.45 59.58 -21.32
CA PRO A 441 -37.08 60.77 -20.57
C PRO A 441 -36.57 60.45 -19.15
N ALA A 442 -35.60 61.23 -18.69
CA ALA A 442 -34.88 60.96 -17.45
C ALA A 442 -35.73 61.07 -16.17
N ASP A 443 -36.82 61.85 -16.18
CA ASP A 443 -37.77 61.99 -15.07
C ASP A 443 -38.60 60.71 -14.81
N LEU A 444 -38.49 59.72 -15.71
CA LEU A 444 -39.18 58.45 -15.63
C LEU A 444 -38.24 57.27 -15.33
N ALA A 445 -37.01 57.59 -14.95
CA ALA A 445 -36.06 56.63 -14.39
C ALA A 445 -36.63 55.91 -13.16
N GLY A 446 -36.28 54.63 -12.98
CA GLY A 446 -36.79 53.77 -11.90
C GLY A 446 -38.13 53.10 -12.18
N ARG A 447 -38.83 53.44 -13.27
CA ARG A 447 -39.99 52.67 -13.79
C ARG A 447 -39.54 51.39 -14.52
N GLU A 448 -40.46 50.45 -14.73
CA GLU A 448 -40.24 49.27 -15.57
C GLU A 448 -41.00 49.39 -16.89
N LEU A 449 -40.31 49.18 -18.01
CA LEU A 449 -40.95 48.96 -19.30
C LEU A 449 -41.51 47.54 -19.32
N VAL A 450 -42.80 47.40 -19.61
CA VAL A 450 -43.54 46.14 -19.67
C VAL A 450 -44.23 46.02 -21.02
N THR A 451 -44.06 44.90 -21.71
CA THR A 451 -44.74 44.60 -22.98
C THR A 451 -44.89 43.10 -23.15
N THR A 452 -45.94 42.63 -23.83
CA THR A 452 -46.07 41.21 -24.17
C THR A 452 -45.64 40.99 -25.61
N ALA A 453 -44.74 40.05 -25.86
CA ALA A 453 -44.38 39.62 -27.20
C ALA A 453 -45.11 38.30 -27.52
N SER A 454 -45.79 38.23 -28.66
CA SER A 454 -46.52 37.05 -29.16
C SER A 454 -46.39 36.90 -30.67
N LEU A 455 -46.50 35.68 -31.19
CA LEU A 455 -46.52 35.45 -32.65
C LEU A 455 -47.81 35.96 -33.29
N GLU A 456 -47.72 36.41 -34.54
CA GLU A 456 -48.88 36.66 -35.40
C GLU A 456 -49.37 35.36 -36.05
N LEU A 457 -50.40 34.76 -35.46
CA LEU A 457 -50.82 33.38 -35.78
C LEU A 457 -51.55 33.25 -37.12
N GLU A 458 -52.10 34.35 -37.68
CA GLU A 458 -52.80 34.29 -38.98
C GLU A 458 -51.83 34.19 -40.18
N ILE A 459 -50.57 34.59 -40.01
CA ILE A 459 -49.58 34.70 -41.09
C ILE A 459 -48.45 33.66 -40.96
N GLY A 460 -48.17 33.15 -39.75
CA GLY A 460 -46.99 32.31 -39.49
C GLY A 460 -47.19 31.18 -38.48
N ALA A 461 -47.92 30.13 -38.86
CA ALA A 461 -48.07 28.92 -38.01
C ALA A 461 -46.74 28.20 -37.70
N GLU A 462 -45.73 28.40 -38.56
CA GLU A 462 -44.37 27.88 -38.40
C GLU A 462 -43.35 29.00 -38.07
N ALA A 463 -43.82 30.19 -37.69
CA ALA A 463 -42.95 31.31 -37.37
C ALA A 463 -42.10 31.06 -36.12
N SER A 464 -40.88 31.60 -36.13
CA SER A 464 -39.98 31.55 -34.99
C SER A 464 -39.26 32.88 -34.76
N VAL A 465 -39.54 33.53 -33.63
CA VAL A 465 -38.96 34.85 -33.31
C VAL A 465 -38.29 34.81 -31.95
N GLN A 466 -37.04 35.24 -31.85
CA GLN A 466 -36.43 35.47 -30.54
C GLN A 466 -36.66 36.92 -30.10
N ALA A 467 -37.41 37.11 -29.01
CA ALA A 467 -37.74 38.43 -28.48
C ALA A 467 -36.79 38.83 -27.34
N ASP A 468 -36.40 40.11 -27.28
CA ASP A 468 -35.61 40.68 -26.18
C ASP A 468 -35.98 42.15 -25.94
N VAL A 469 -35.69 42.66 -24.74
CA VAL A 469 -35.77 44.09 -24.41
C VAL A 469 -34.43 44.50 -23.82
N VAL A 470 -33.70 45.38 -24.50
CA VAL A 470 -32.31 45.73 -24.14
C VAL A 470 -32.08 47.23 -24.11
N ALA A 471 -31.09 47.66 -23.34
CA ALA A 471 -30.62 49.04 -23.38
C ALA A 471 -29.88 49.33 -24.69
N GLY A 472 -30.01 50.56 -25.18
CA GLY A 472 -29.32 51.07 -26.37
C GLY A 472 -30.01 50.71 -27.69
N THR A 473 -29.24 50.82 -28.77
CA THR A 473 -29.64 50.58 -30.17
C THR A 473 -28.85 49.41 -30.75
N PRO A 474 -29.17 48.16 -30.40
CA PRO A 474 -28.46 46.99 -30.90
C PRO A 474 -28.70 46.80 -32.40
N ASP A 475 -27.80 46.10 -33.08
CA ASP A 475 -28.05 45.61 -34.43
C ASP A 475 -29.09 44.47 -34.41
N ALA A 476 -29.95 44.44 -35.42
CA ALA A 476 -30.86 43.32 -35.65
C ALA A 476 -30.03 42.09 -36.07
N LYS A 477 -30.11 41.00 -35.30
CA LYS A 477 -29.36 39.75 -35.54
C LYS A 477 -30.30 38.64 -36.00
N SER A 478 -29.83 37.84 -36.95
CA SER A 478 -30.40 36.53 -37.30
C SER A 478 -29.60 35.44 -36.58
N GLY A 479 -30.28 34.36 -36.19
CA GLY A 479 -29.74 33.26 -35.39
C GLY A 479 -29.99 33.42 -33.90
N LEU A 480 -29.86 32.31 -33.17
CA LEU A 480 -30.20 32.28 -31.76
C LEU A 480 -29.11 32.88 -30.86
N LEU A 481 -29.55 33.62 -29.85
CA LEU A 481 -28.73 34.08 -28.73
C LEU A 481 -29.04 33.28 -27.46
N PRO A 482 -28.06 33.07 -26.57
CA PRO A 482 -28.32 32.49 -25.26
C PRO A 482 -29.33 33.34 -24.47
N SER A 483 -30.36 32.68 -23.93
CA SER A 483 -31.29 33.29 -22.97
C SER A 483 -30.84 32.98 -21.55
N GLU A 484 -30.98 33.92 -20.62
CA GLU A 484 -30.90 33.60 -19.18
C GLU A 484 -32.24 33.06 -18.69
N VAL A 485 -32.21 32.16 -17.71
CA VAL A 485 -33.39 31.57 -17.06
C VAL A 485 -33.57 32.22 -15.70
N HIS A 486 -34.77 32.71 -15.41
CA HIS A 486 -35.15 33.25 -14.12
C HIS A 486 -36.21 32.36 -13.50
N VAL A 487 -35.88 31.74 -12.36
CA VAL A 487 -36.80 30.93 -11.57
C VAL A 487 -37.18 31.71 -10.31
N LYS A 488 -38.47 31.97 -10.15
CA LYS A 488 -39.03 32.57 -8.95
C LYS A 488 -39.84 31.52 -8.19
N PHE A 489 -39.41 31.21 -6.98
CA PHE A 489 -40.12 30.31 -6.07
C PHE A 489 -41.17 31.11 -5.28
N GLU A 490 -42.44 30.72 -5.36
CA GLU A 490 -43.48 31.21 -4.44
C GLU A 490 -43.55 30.30 -3.20
N HIS A 491 -43.98 30.85 -2.05
CA HIS A 491 -44.07 30.19 -0.73
C HIS A 491 -44.00 28.66 -0.77
N VAL A 492 -42.83 28.11 -0.42
CA VAL A 492 -42.57 26.67 -0.35
C VAL A 492 -43.25 26.13 0.91
N ASN A 493 -44.51 25.72 0.78
CA ASN A 493 -45.19 24.90 1.80
C ASN A 493 -45.00 23.42 1.46
N ILE A 494 -44.96 22.55 2.48
CA ILE A 494 -45.03 21.09 2.33
C ILE A 494 -46.18 20.78 1.36
N GLY A 495 -45.90 20.09 0.25
CA GLY A 495 -46.95 19.75 -0.72
C GLY A 495 -46.96 20.52 -2.05
N ALA A 496 -46.37 21.73 -2.15
CA ALA A 496 -46.57 22.61 -3.31
C ALA A 496 -45.27 23.27 -3.83
N ASP A 497 -44.93 23.01 -5.11
CA ASP A 497 -43.87 23.70 -5.86
C ASP A 497 -44.50 24.70 -6.84
N LYS A 498 -44.99 25.84 -6.34
CA LYS A 498 -45.41 26.95 -7.21
C LYS A 498 -44.20 27.79 -7.55
N ARG A 499 -43.60 27.52 -8.70
CA ARG A 499 -42.54 28.36 -9.26
C ARG A 499 -42.90 28.85 -10.65
N THR A 500 -42.48 30.06 -10.95
CA THR A 500 -42.60 30.65 -12.28
C THR A 500 -41.22 30.68 -12.93
N VAL A 501 -41.12 30.08 -14.12
CA VAL A 501 -39.92 30.11 -14.96
C VAL A 501 -40.16 31.13 -16.07
N SER A 502 -39.25 32.08 -16.20
CA SER A 502 -39.27 33.09 -17.26
C SER A 502 -37.90 33.19 -17.90
N TYR A 503 -37.86 33.64 -19.14
CA TYR A 503 -36.64 33.70 -19.93
C TYR A 503 -36.36 35.15 -20.31
N ARG A 504 -35.09 35.56 -20.26
CA ARG A 504 -34.69 36.90 -20.70
C ARG A 504 -34.92 37.09 -22.21
N ARG A 505 -34.62 36.07 -23.02
CA ARG A 505 -34.74 36.06 -24.48
C ARG A 505 -35.60 34.88 -24.95
N PRO A 506 -36.93 34.90 -24.73
CA PRO A 506 -37.79 33.82 -25.17
C PRO A 506 -37.77 33.67 -26.69
N ILE A 507 -37.84 32.44 -27.15
CA ILE A 507 -38.06 32.06 -28.54
C ILE A 507 -39.56 31.77 -28.67
N LEU A 508 -40.24 32.66 -29.39
CA LEU A 508 -41.66 32.58 -29.66
C LEU A 508 -41.91 31.61 -30.82
N VAL A 509 -42.61 30.51 -30.53
CA VAL A 509 -42.97 29.45 -31.49
C VAL A 509 -44.39 28.96 -31.21
N ALA A 510 -45.12 28.57 -32.25
CA ALA A 510 -46.46 28.00 -32.06
C ALA A 510 -46.38 26.61 -31.39
N GLU A 511 -47.31 26.33 -30.46
CA GLU A 511 -47.25 25.17 -29.55
C GLU A 511 -47.14 23.81 -30.25
N LYS A 512 -47.74 23.66 -31.43
CA LYS A 512 -47.80 22.39 -32.18
C LYS A 512 -47.10 22.46 -33.54
N SER A 513 -46.18 23.41 -33.73
CA SER A 513 -45.43 23.60 -34.98
C SER A 513 -44.31 22.57 -35.17
N GLU A 514 -43.91 22.35 -36.42
CA GLU A 514 -42.67 21.61 -36.72
C GLU A 514 -41.43 22.43 -36.31
N ALA A 515 -41.50 23.77 -36.40
CA ALA A 515 -40.48 24.67 -35.87
C ALA A 515 -40.15 24.37 -34.40
N ARG A 516 -41.16 24.25 -33.53
CA ARG A 516 -40.95 23.91 -32.11
C ARG A 516 -40.23 22.57 -31.94
N LYS A 517 -40.63 21.53 -32.68
CA LYS A 517 -39.96 20.22 -32.61
C LYS A 517 -38.48 20.30 -33.01
N ARG A 518 -38.15 21.11 -34.03
CA ARG A 518 -36.75 21.34 -34.45
C ARG A 518 -35.92 22.02 -33.36
N PHE A 519 -36.46 23.04 -32.69
CA PHE A 519 -35.77 23.70 -31.58
C PHE A 519 -35.62 22.76 -30.38
N GLU A 520 -36.67 22.01 -30.02
CA GLU A 520 -36.61 21.03 -28.91
C GLU A 520 -35.54 19.96 -29.18
N ALA A 521 -35.48 19.43 -30.40
CA ALA A 521 -34.45 18.48 -30.82
C ALA A 521 -33.04 19.08 -30.71
N THR A 522 -32.84 20.29 -31.25
CA THR A 522 -31.52 20.95 -31.26
C THR A 522 -31.05 21.31 -29.85
N MET A 523 -31.94 21.78 -28.97
CA MET A 523 -31.63 22.01 -27.55
C MET A 523 -31.33 20.69 -26.83
N GLY A 524 -32.03 19.61 -27.18
CA GLY A 524 -31.76 18.25 -26.71
C GLY A 524 -30.35 17.78 -27.08
N ASP A 525 -29.92 17.99 -28.31
CA ASP A 525 -28.57 17.66 -28.79
C ASP A 525 -27.51 18.47 -28.05
N PHE A 526 -27.73 19.78 -27.88
CA PHE A 526 -26.82 20.64 -27.12
C PHE A 526 -26.69 20.18 -25.67
N ARG A 527 -27.81 19.93 -24.97
CA ARG A 527 -27.84 19.42 -23.59
C ARG A 527 -27.16 18.06 -23.45
N SER A 528 -27.29 17.22 -24.48
CA SER A 528 -26.65 15.91 -24.53
C SER A 528 -25.13 16.03 -24.63
N LEU A 529 -24.61 17.03 -25.35
CA LEU A 529 -23.17 17.25 -25.48
C LEU A 529 -22.57 18.07 -24.31
N PHE A 530 -23.34 19.01 -23.78
CA PHE A 530 -22.91 20.01 -22.79
C PHE A 530 -23.88 20.11 -21.60
N PRO A 531 -23.98 19.06 -20.76
CA PRO A 531 -24.75 19.17 -19.52
C PRO A 531 -24.12 20.21 -18.59
N ALA A 532 -24.94 20.91 -17.79
CA ALA A 532 -24.43 21.91 -16.84
C ALA A 532 -23.56 21.28 -15.72
N ALA A 533 -23.88 20.04 -15.35
CA ALA A 533 -23.10 19.18 -14.47
C ALA A 533 -23.08 17.73 -15.00
N LEU A 534 -21.96 17.03 -14.81
CA LEU A 534 -21.85 15.59 -15.10
C LEU A 534 -22.47 14.74 -13.99
N CYS A 535 -22.29 15.15 -12.74
CA CYS A 535 -22.81 14.44 -11.58
C CYS A 535 -23.00 15.35 -10.35
N TYR A 536 -23.83 14.89 -9.41
CA TYR A 536 -23.98 15.48 -8.08
C TYR A 536 -22.96 14.87 -7.10
N THR A 537 -21.96 15.63 -6.66
CA THR A 537 -20.83 15.09 -5.86
C THR A 537 -21.05 15.17 -4.36
N GLN A 538 -22.03 15.97 -3.92
CA GLN A 538 -22.35 16.13 -2.51
C GLN A 538 -22.91 14.82 -1.91
N ILE A 539 -23.68 14.02 -2.69
CA ILE A 539 -24.30 12.70 -2.39
C ILE A 539 -25.25 12.72 -1.18
N VAL A 540 -24.76 13.15 -0.01
CA VAL A 540 -25.54 13.42 1.21
C VAL A 540 -26.00 14.87 1.17
N PRO A 541 -27.31 15.17 1.03
CA PRO A 541 -27.81 16.55 0.94
C PRO A 541 -27.44 17.42 2.15
N VAL A 542 -27.35 18.75 1.95
CA VAL A 542 -26.77 19.73 2.91
C VAL A 542 -27.72 20.14 4.06
N ASP A 543 -28.96 19.62 4.05
CA ASP A 543 -30.01 19.77 5.06
C ASP A 543 -30.86 21.06 5.03
N GLU A 544 -32.18 20.86 5.19
CA GLU A 544 -33.22 21.85 5.48
C GLU A 544 -34.22 21.25 6.50
N LEU A 545 -33.74 20.80 7.66
CA LEU A 545 -34.52 20.36 8.86
C LEU A 545 -35.54 19.21 8.66
N LEU A 546 -35.83 18.79 7.43
CA LEU A 546 -36.99 18.00 7.03
C LEU A 546 -36.74 17.32 5.66
N THR A 547 -35.79 16.36 5.59
CA THR A 547 -35.51 15.59 4.37
C THR A 547 -35.76 14.08 4.48
N LEU A 548 -36.40 13.52 3.43
CA LEU A 548 -36.56 12.07 3.22
C LEU A 548 -35.49 11.48 2.28
N THR A 549 -34.56 12.30 1.78
CA THR A 549 -33.49 11.87 0.87
C THR A 549 -32.18 11.77 1.62
N LEU A 550 -31.79 10.55 2.02
CA LEU A 550 -30.53 10.32 2.74
C LEU A 550 -29.31 10.25 1.80
N LEU A 551 -29.49 9.65 0.62
CA LEU A 551 -28.46 9.51 -0.41
C LEU A 551 -29.05 9.86 -1.78
N TYR A 552 -28.42 10.76 -2.52
CA TYR A 552 -28.88 11.23 -3.83
C TYR A 552 -27.87 10.90 -4.93
N ARG A 553 -28.32 10.15 -5.96
CA ARG A 553 -27.53 9.76 -7.13
C ARG A 553 -28.07 10.45 -8.37
N GLU A 554 -27.24 11.26 -9.01
CA GLU A 554 -27.48 11.78 -10.35
C GLU A 554 -26.15 11.86 -11.08
N ASP A 555 -25.86 10.85 -11.92
CA ASP A 555 -24.58 10.65 -12.61
C ASP A 555 -24.74 10.12 -14.06
N ASP A 556 -25.96 10.15 -14.62
CA ASP A 556 -26.25 9.64 -15.97
C ASP A 556 -25.40 10.29 -17.06
N HIS A 557 -25.14 11.60 -16.91
CA HIS A 557 -24.33 12.37 -17.85
C HIS A 557 -22.86 11.94 -17.81
N LEU A 558 -22.33 11.67 -16.61
CA LEU A 558 -21.00 11.10 -16.42
C LEU A 558 -20.91 9.73 -17.11
N ALA A 559 -21.83 8.80 -16.81
CA ALA A 559 -21.84 7.46 -17.40
C ALA A 559 -21.88 7.50 -18.93
N ARG A 560 -22.77 8.32 -19.50
CA ARG A 560 -22.91 8.43 -20.96
C ARG A 560 -21.70 9.03 -21.64
N LEU A 561 -21.13 10.11 -21.09
CA LEU A 561 -20.10 10.90 -21.77
C LEU A 561 -18.67 10.43 -21.48
N MET A 562 -18.41 9.88 -20.29
CA MET A 562 -17.05 9.61 -19.81
C MET A 562 -16.72 8.14 -19.67
N LEU A 563 -17.67 7.34 -19.17
CA LEU A 563 -17.36 5.99 -18.71
C LEU A 563 -17.45 4.97 -19.84
N ASP A 564 -16.54 4.00 -19.88
CA ASP A 564 -16.78 2.74 -20.59
C ASP A 564 -17.72 1.81 -19.78
N ASP A 565 -18.04 0.64 -20.34
CA ASP A 565 -18.97 -0.30 -19.73
C ASP A 565 -18.45 -0.86 -18.40
N ASP A 566 -17.12 -1.07 -18.27
CA ASP A 566 -16.49 -1.59 -17.05
C ASP A 566 -16.50 -0.53 -15.95
N GLN A 567 -16.17 0.72 -16.29
CA GLN A 567 -16.22 1.87 -15.39
C GLN A 567 -17.65 2.17 -14.93
N ALA A 568 -18.64 2.07 -15.82
CA ALA A 568 -20.05 2.24 -15.46
C ALA A 568 -20.50 1.14 -14.49
N ALA A 569 -20.14 -0.13 -14.75
CA ALA A 569 -20.41 -1.24 -13.86
C ALA A 569 -19.72 -1.08 -12.49
N GLN A 570 -18.49 -0.55 -12.46
CA GLN A 570 -17.78 -0.23 -11.22
C GLN A 570 -18.53 0.82 -10.40
N LEU A 571 -18.97 1.91 -11.02
CA LEU A 571 -19.74 2.96 -10.34
C LEU A 571 -21.06 2.43 -9.79
N ASP A 572 -21.78 1.60 -10.57
CA ASP A 572 -23.01 0.95 -10.11
C ASP A 572 -22.78 0.05 -8.90
N LYS A 573 -21.68 -0.72 -8.92
CA LYS A 573 -21.27 -1.56 -7.79
C LYS A 573 -20.98 -0.71 -6.54
N LEU A 574 -20.24 0.39 -6.66
CA LEU A 574 -19.97 1.28 -5.51
C LEU A 574 -21.26 1.83 -4.89
N TRP A 575 -22.22 2.25 -5.72
CA TRP A 575 -23.53 2.71 -5.24
C TRP A 575 -24.35 1.60 -4.59
N GLU A 576 -24.26 0.37 -5.11
CA GLU A 576 -24.89 -0.80 -4.54
C GLU A 576 -24.30 -1.14 -3.16
N GLU A 577 -22.97 -1.08 -3.03
CA GLU A 577 -22.25 -1.25 -1.77
C GLU A 577 -22.60 -0.16 -0.77
N LEU A 578 -22.64 1.11 -1.18
CA LEU A 578 -23.02 2.23 -0.33
C LEU A 578 -24.40 2.00 0.30
N ARG A 579 -25.39 1.63 -0.52
CA ARG A 579 -26.76 1.35 -0.04
C ARG A 579 -26.82 0.11 0.86
N TYR A 580 -25.98 -0.89 0.59
CA TYR A 580 -25.91 -2.09 1.39
C TYR A 580 -25.34 -1.83 2.79
N VAL A 581 -24.18 -1.18 2.84
CA VAL A 581 -23.44 -0.88 4.07
C VAL A 581 -24.19 0.14 4.92
N SER A 582 -24.71 1.21 4.32
CA SER A 582 -25.47 2.24 5.04
C SER A 582 -26.85 1.79 5.50
N ARG A 583 -27.35 0.68 4.95
CA ARG A 583 -28.74 0.18 5.10
C ARG A 583 -29.79 1.26 4.81
N GLU A 584 -29.48 2.16 3.88
CA GLU A 584 -30.35 3.32 3.53
C GLU A 584 -31.81 2.92 3.28
N PRO A 585 -32.14 1.84 2.54
CA PRO A 585 -33.54 1.50 2.27
C PRO A 585 -34.37 1.18 3.51
N LEU A 586 -33.73 0.75 4.61
CA LEU A 586 -34.41 0.52 5.89
C LEU A 586 -34.48 1.83 6.69
N ARG A 587 -33.36 2.57 6.75
CA ARG A 587 -33.27 3.82 7.52
C ARG A 587 -34.25 4.88 7.04
N VAL A 588 -34.54 4.94 5.74
CA VAL A 588 -35.53 5.90 5.20
C VAL A 588 -36.93 5.63 5.76
N VAL A 589 -37.29 4.36 6.01
CA VAL A 589 -38.58 4.02 6.62
C VAL A 589 -38.62 4.51 8.07
N ASP A 590 -37.56 4.27 8.85
CA ASP A 590 -37.47 4.73 10.24
C ASP A 590 -37.57 6.27 10.34
N VAL A 591 -36.91 6.98 9.41
CA VAL A 591 -36.97 8.45 9.33
C VAL A 591 -38.37 8.93 8.95
N LEU A 592 -39.03 8.26 8.00
CA LEU A 592 -40.40 8.58 7.60
C LEU A 592 -41.37 8.39 8.77
N ASP A 593 -41.30 7.27 9.49
CA ASP A 593 -42.15 7.01 10.65
C ASP A 593 -41.97 8.08 11.73
N SER A 594 -40.71 8.45 12.02
CA SER A 594 -40.39 9.54 12.96
C SER A 594 -40.99 10.87 12.50
N LEU A 595 -40.93 11.19 11.21
CA LEU A 595 -41.51 12.41 10.65
C LEU A 595 -43.04 12.42 10.73
N LEU A 596 -43.68 11.28 10.46
CA LEU A 596 -45.13 11.11 10.60
C LEU A 596 -45.58 11.28 12.06
N GLU A 597 -44.81 10.80 13.04
CA GLU A 597 -45.08 11.00 14.46
C GLU A 597 -44.97 12.47 14.90
N THR A 598 -44.00 13.21 14.36
CA THR A 598 -43.80 14.64 14.70
C THR A 598 -44.81 15.59 14.04
N THR A 599 -45.51 15.17 12.99
CA THR A 599 -46.45 16.00 12.21
C THR A 599 -47.92 15.84 12.61
N ILE A 600 -48.20 15.08 13.69
CA ILE A 600 -49.54 14.69 14.15
C ILE A 600 -50.49 15.86 14.46
N ASP A 601 -50.00 17.08 14.73
CA ASP A 601 -50.86 18.23 15.04
C ASP A 601 -51.64 18.78 13.82
N HIS A 602 -51.26 18.45 12.58
CA HIS A 602 -52.00 18.83 11.36
C HIS A 602 -51.96 17.71 10.31
N PRO A 603 -52.92 16.76 10.31
CA PRO A 603 -52.93 15.68 9.34
C PRO A 603 -53.31 16.23 7.96
N GLN A 604 -52.32 16.53 7.12
CA GLN A 604 -52.55 16.59 5.67
C GLN A 604 -52.62 15.16 5.14
N SER A 605 -53.75 14.49 5.39
CA SER A 605 -53.99 13.10 4.99
C SER A 605 -53.77 12.92 3.48
N GLY A 606 -52.91 11.98 3.10
CA GLY A 606 -52.71 11.57 1.70
C GLY A 606 -51.52 12.18 0.95
N ILE A 607 -50.67 13.00 1.58
CA ILE A 607 -49.47 13.56 0.93
C ILE A 607 -48.31 12.55 0.88
N PHE A 608 -48.20 11.69 1.89
CA PHE A 608 -47.09 10.73 2.02
C PHE A 608 -47.44 9.31 1.58
N ASP A 609 -48.69 8.99 1.26
CA ASP A 609 -49.14 7.62 0.99
C ASP A 609 -48.31 6.93 -0.12
N ASP A 610 -48.03 7.65 -1.22
CA ASP A 610 -47.20 7.13 -2.31
C ASP A 610 -45.73 6.94 -1.89
N ALA A 611 -45.20 7.85 -1.07
CA ALA A 611 -43.84 7.77 -0.54
C ALA A 611 -43.69 6.63 0.47
N VAL A 612 -44.66 6.48 1.39
CA VAL A 612 -44.77 5.37 2.34
C VAL A 612 -44.79 4.04 1.58
N LYS A 613 -45.63 3.92 0.55
CA LYS A 613 -45.69 2.71 -0.26
C LYS A 613 -44.35 2.43 -0.95
N SER A 614 -43.78 3.41 -1.63
CA SER A 614 -42.52 3.25 -2.38
C SER A 614 -41.33 2.89 -1.47
N PHE A 615 -41.21 3.53 -0.31
CA PHE A 615 -40.13 3.24 0.63
C PHE A 615 -40.28 1.88 1.30
N ASN A 616 -41.51 1.45 1.63
CA ASN A 616 -41.75 0.11 2.13
C ASN A 616 -41.42 -0.97 1.07
N GLU A 617 -41.78 -0.77 -0.20
CA GLU A 617 -41.41 -1.68 -1.29
C GLU A 617 -39.88 -1.80 -1.45
N ARG A 618 -39.16 -0.67 -1.37
CA ARG A 618 -37.68 -0.63 -1.38
C ARG A 618 -37.08 -1.36 -0.17
N ALA A 619 -37.62 -1.13 1.03
CA ALA A 619 -37.19 -1.78 2.26
C ALA A 619 -37.39 -3.31 2.17
N ASP A 620 -38.54 -3.77 1.66
CA ASP A 620 -38.83 -5.19 1.47
C ASP A 620 -37.93 -5.85 0.42
N ALA A 621 -37.68 -5.17 -0.70
CA ALA A 621 -36.71 -5.63 -1.69
C ALA A 621 -35.30 -5.75 -1.07
N PHE A 622 -34.91 -4.79 -0.23
CA PHE A 622 -33.64 -4.82 0.48
C PHE A 622 -33.56 -5.97 1.50
N ARG A 623 -34.61 -6.22 2.29
CA ARG A 623 -34.70 -7.37 3.21
C ARG A 623 -34.52 -8.70 2.46
N LYS A 624 -35.20 -8.88 1.33
CA LYS A 624 -35.02 -10.06 0.45
C LYS A 624 -33.58 -10.19 -0.06
N LYS A 625 -32.96 -9.06 -0.41
CA LYS A 625 -31.56 -9.03 -0.84
C LYS A 625 -30.60 -9.41 0.29
N LEU A 626 -30.82 -8.94 1.52
CA LEU A 626 -30.01 -9.32 2.69
C LEU A 626 -30.04 -10.85 2.90
N VAL A 627 -31.20 -11.48 2.77
CA VAL A 627 -31.36 -12.93 2.85
C VAL A 627 -30.63 -13.63 1.70
N LYS A 628 -30.79 -13.15 0.46
CA LYS A 628 -30.11 -13.74 -0.71
C LYS A 628 -28.58 -13.62 -0.65
N SER A 629 -28.06 -12.57 -0.03
CA SER A 629 -26.61 -12.34 0.10
C SER A 629 -25.96 -13.29 1.10
N GLU A 630 -26.73 -13.87 2.03
CA GLU A 630 -26.21 -14.66 3.14
C GLU A 630 -25.43 -15.90 2.66
N SER A 631 -25.92 -16.61 1.64
CA SER A 631 -25.19 -17.76 1.07
C SER A 631 -23.86 -17.33 0.43
N LYS A 632 -23.85 -16.20 -0.26
CA LYS A 632 -22.65 -15.63 -0.90
C LYS A 632 -21.59 -15.24 0.14
N HIS A 633 -22.00 -14.74 1.30
CA HIS A 633 -21.08 -14.45 2.40
C HIS A 633 -20.39 -15.72 2.89
N VAL A 634 -21.15 -16.78 3.15
CA VAL A 634 -20.59 -18.05 3.62
C VAL A 634 -19.68 -18.67 2.55
N GLU A 635 -20.06 -18.63 1.27
CA GLU A 635 -19.21 -19.08 0.15
C GLU A 635 -17.90 -18.27 0.06
N ALA A 636 -17.97 -16.94 0.21
CA ALA A 636 -16.78 -16.09 0.22
C ALA A 636 -15.88 -16.38 1.44
N LEU A 637 -16.45 -16.67 2.62
CA LEU A 637 -15.69 -17.06 3.82
C LEU A 637 -14.96 -18.38 3.61
N VAL A 638 -15.62 -19.35 2.98
CA VAL A 638 -15.05 -20.65 2.63
C VAL A 638 -13.88 -20.47 1.65
N ALA A 639 -14.05 -19.65 0.60
CA ALA A 639 -12.98 -19.31 -0.34
C ALA A 639 -11.80 -18.56 0.34
N PHE A 640 -12.11 -17.64 1.25
CA PHE A 640 -11.11 -16.94 2.06
C PHE A 640 -10.32 -17.90 2.95
N THR A 641 -10.97 -18.93 3.50
CA THR A 641 -10.35 -19.91 4.39
C THR A 641 -9.24 -20.70 3.68
N ALA A 642 -9.43 -21.08 2.41
CA ALA A 642 -8.40 -21.78 1.64
C ALA A 642 -7.09 -20.96 1.52
N ARG A 643 -7.22 -19.63 1.32
CA ARG A 643 -6.09 -18.71 1.33
C ARG A 643 -5.46 -18.61 2.73
N ALA A 644 -6.28 -18.41 3.77
CA ALA A 644 -5.82 -18.28 5.14
C ALA A 644 -5.07 -19.52 5.66
N TRP A 645 -5.53 -20.71 5.28
CA TRP A 645 -4.90 -21.99 5.65
C TRP A 645 -3.83 -22.46 4.66
N ARG A 646 -3.57 -21.67 3.62
CA ARG A 646 -2.50 -21.88 2.62
C ARG A 646 -2.62 -23.19 1.84
N ARG A 647 -3.83 -23.76 1.80
CA ARG A 647 -4.15 -25.00 1.09
C ARG A 647 -5.63 -25.08 0.73
N PRO A 648 -6.01 -25.93 -0.24
CA PRO A 648 -7.40 -26.32 -0.41
C PRO A 648 -8.00 -26.84 0.91
N ILE A 649 -9.22 -26.42 1.19
CA ILE A 649 -10.03 -26.95 2.29
C ILE A 649 -10.66 -28.28 1.87
N SER A 650 -10.84 -29.20 2.82
CA SER A 650 -11.58 -30.44 2.58
C SER A 650 -13.09 -30.23 2.64
N GLU A 651 -13.87 -31.15 2.04
CA GLU A 651 -15.33 -31.13 2.11
C GLU A 651 -15.84 -31.15 3.56
N THR A 652 -15.15 -31.87 4.45
CA THR A 652 -15.49 -31.91 5.89
C THR A 652 -15.27 -30.57 6.56
N GLU A 653 -14.12 -29.91 6.31
CA GLU A 653 -13.84 -28.59 6.88
C GLU A 653 -14.82 -27.53 6.37
N GLU A 654 -15.19 -27.58 5.10
CA GLU A 654 -16.23 -26.72 4.54
C GLU A 654 -17.58 -26.95 5.24
N ALA A 655 -17.98 -28.21 5.39
CA ALA A 655 -19.23 -28.58 6.07
C ALA A 655 -19.24 -28.10 7.53
N GLU A 656 -18.12 -28.21 8.26
CA GLU A 656 -17.98 -27.74 9.63
C GLU A 656 -18.13 -26.21 9.76
N LEU A 657 -17.56 -25.44 8.83
CA LEU A 657 -17.70 -23.97 8.83
C LEU A 657 -19.13 -23.54 8.54
N ARG A 658 -19.79 -24.18 7.56
CA ARG A 658 -21.19 -23.93 7.22
C ARG A 658 -22.11 -24.30 8.38
N GLU A 659 -21.85 -25.42 9.02
CA GLU A 659 -22.59 -25.89 10.20
C GLU A 659 -22.42 -24.97 11.40
N LEU A 660 -21.20 -24.48 11.66
CA LEU A 660 -20.95 -23.50 12.72
C LEU A 660 -21.76 -22.23 12.48
N TYR A 661 -21.70 -21.67 11.27
CA TYR A 661 -22.48 -20.50 10.91
C TYR A 661 -23.98 -20.74 11.13
N ARG A 662 -24.51 -21.87 10.66
CA ARG A 662 -25.91 -22.26 10.81
C ARG A 662 -26.32 -22.34 12.28
N ARG A 663 -25.52 -22.97 13.14
CA ARG A 663 -25.78 -23.06 14.59
C ARG A 663 -25.80 -21.69 15.26
N LEU A 664 -24.88 -20.79 14.90
CA LEU A 664 -24.89 -19.43 15.44
C LEU A 664 -26.18 -18.69 15.07
N ARG A 665 -26.70 -18.91 13.86
CA ARG A 665 -28.00 -18.36 13.44
C ARG A 665 -29.19 -18.99 14.16
N GLU A 666 -29.14 -20.29 14.46
CA GLU A 666 -30.15 -20.98 15.30
C GLU A 666 -30.17 -20.45 16.75
N LEU A 667 -29.04 -19.98 17.26
CA LEU A 667 -28.93 -19.28 18.54
C LEU A 667 -29.36 -17.80 18.48
N GLU A 668 -30.05 -17.41 17.39
CA GLU A 668 -30.60 -16.06 17.17
C GLU A 668 -29.54 -14.95 17.11
N LEU A 669 -28.26 -15.27 16.84
CA LEU A 669 -27.25 -14.22 16.63
C LEU A 669 -27.56 -13.43 15.35
N PRO A 670 -27.35 -12.09 15.37
CA PRO A 670 -27.38 -11.28 14.17
C PRO A 670 -26.43 -11.82 13.11
N ARG A 671 -26.82 -11.69 11.83
CA ARG A 671 -26.11 -12.25 10.68
C ARG A 671 -24.62 -11.86 10.66
N GLU A 672 -24.35 -10.58 10.93
CA GLU A 672 -22.98 -10.05 10.97
C GLU A 672 -22.16 -10.67 12.11
N ASP A 673 -22.74 -10.83 13.30
CA ASP A 673 -22.05 -11.42 14.46
C ASP A 673 -21.78 -12.91 14.24
N ALA A 674 -22.75 -13.65 13.70
CA ALA A 674 -22.58 -15.04 13.32
C ALA A 674 -21.46 -15.21 12.28
N PHE A 675 -21.43 -14.35 11.25
CA PHE A 675 -20.36 -14.36 10.25
C PHE A 675 -18.99 -14.08 10.87
N ARG A 676 -18.89 -13.04 11.70
CA ARG A 676 -17.64 -12.63 12.35
C ARG A 676 -17.11 -13.70 13.30
N LEU A 677 -17.97 -14.39 14.03
CA LEU A 677 -17.55 -15.50 14.90
C LEU A 677 -17.07 -16.72 14.09
N THR A 678 -17.73 -17.04 12.97
CA THR A 678 -17.23 -18.07 12.05
C THR A 678 -15.89 -17.67 11.44
N LEU A 679 -15.70 -16.40 11.10
CA LEU A 679 -14.42 -15.89 10.60
C LEU A 679 -13.34 -15.92 11.69
N ALA A 680 -13.65 -15.57 12.94
CA ALA A 680 -12.74 -15.70 14.06
C ALA A 680 -12.27 -17.15 14.26
N ARG A 681 -13.15 -18.14 14.02
CA ARG A 681 -12.81 -19.57 14.05
C ARG A 681 -11.75 -19.94 13.00
N VAL A 682 -11.70 -19.25 11.85
CA VAL A 682 -10.67 -19.44 10.81
C VAL A 682 -9.30 -19.04 11.35
N PHE A 683 -9.19 -17.89 12.02
CA PHE A 683 -7.93 -17.34 12.54
C PHE A 683 -7.37 -18.04 13.79
N VAL A 684 -8.15 -18.91 14.43
CA VAL A 684 -7.69 -19.74 15.57
C VAL A 684 -7.60 -21.22 15.24
N ALA A 685 -7.87 -21.59 13.98
CA ALA A 685 -7.81 -22.97 13.52
C ALA A 685 -6.35 -23.47 13.51
N SER A 686 -6.14 -24.76 13.79
CA SER A 686 -4.81 -25.37 13.67
C SER A 686 -4.15 -25.15 12.29
N PRO A 687 -4.85 -25.30 11.14
CA PRO A 687 -4.26 -25.02 9.83
C PRO A 687 -3.88 -23.55 9.59
N PHE A 688 -4.48 -22.61 10.32
CA PHE A 688 -4.08 -21.20 10.30
C PHE A 688 -2.86 -20.97 11.16
N LEU A 689 -2.92 -21.43 12.42
CA LEU A 689 -1.90 -21.19 13.43
C LEU A 689 -0.61 -21.97 13.18
N TYR A 690 -0.67 -23.10 12.47
CA TYR A 690 0.46 -23.98 12.24
C TYR A 690 0.81 -24.11 10.76
N ARG A 691 2.11 -24.26 10.49
CA ARG A 691 2.64 -24.72 9.20
C ARG A 691 2.76 -26.24 9.28
N LEU A 692 1.64 -26.90 9.00
CA LEU A 692 1.57 -28.36 9.03
C LEU A 692 2.30 -28.93 7.82
N GLU A 693 3.14 -29.93 8.08
CA GLU A 693 3.83 -30.71 7.06
C GLU A 693 3.56 -32.19 7.34
N GLU A 694 3.21 -32.96 6.31
CA GLU A 694 2.92 -34.38 6.47
C GLU A 694 4.23 -35.19 6.45
N ALA A 695 4.49 -35.92 7.54
CA ALA A 695 5.68 -36.77 7.65
C ALA A 695 5.45 -38.10 6.89
N PRO A 696 6.16 -38.36 5.78
CA PRO A 696 6.10 -39.64 5.08
C PRO A 696 6.76 -40.78 5.87
N GLU A 697 6.50 -42.04 5.53
CA GLU A 697 7.18 -43.20 6.17
C GLU A 697 8.70 -43.23 5.87
N ALA A 698 9.07 -42.91 4.63
CA ALA A 698 10.45 -42.76 4.16
C ALA A 698 10.71 -41.31 3.74
N ALA A 699 11.98 -40.89 3.71
CA ALA A 699 12.31 -39.51 3.32
C ALA A 699 11.77 -39.18 1.92
N ALA A 700 11.01 -38.09 1.81
CA ALA A 700 10.35 -37.69 0.56
C ALA A 700 10.41 -36.17 0.35
N THR A 701 10.15 -35.76 -0.88
CA THR A 701 9.98 -34.34 -1.24
C THR A 701 8.71 -33.79 -0.64
N VAL A 702 8.76 -32.57 -0.11
CA VAL A 702 7.55 -31.86 0.32
C VAL A 702 6.64 -31.59 -0.87
N SER A 703 5.34 -31.45 -0.60
CA SER A 703 4.36 -31.03 -1.60
C SER A 703 4.67 -29.63 -2.13
N ASN A 704 4.11 -29.29 -3.30
CA ASN A 704 4.29 -27.95 -3.86
C ASN A 704 3.71 -26.85 -2.94
N LEU A 705 2.64 -27.13 -2.20
CA LEU A 705 2.03 -26.20 -1.26
C LEU A 705 2.92 -25.97 -0.02
N GLU A 706 3.47 -27.04 0.55
CA GLU A 706 4.44 -26.94 1.65
C GLU A 706 5.71 -26.20 1.20
N LEU A 707 6.18 -26.44 -0.04
CA LEU A 707 7.34 -25.73 -0.59
C LEU A 707 7.09 -24.23 -0.76
N ALA A 708 5.91 -23.84 -1.26
CA ALA A 708 5.49 -22.44 -1.33
C ALA A 708 5.41 -21.81 0.07
N SER A 709 4.87 -22.54 1.05
CA SER A 709 4.84 -22.11 2.45
C SER A 709 6.25 -21.91 2.99
N ARG A 710 7.16 -22.88 2.85
CA ARG A 710 8.56 -22.76 3.27
C ARG A 710 9.24 -21.53 2.64
N LEU A 711 9.06 -21.30 1.33
CA LEU A 711 9.65 -20.16 0.63
C LEU A 711 9.11 -18.80 1.11
N SER A 712 7.79 -18.69 1.25
CA SER A 712 7.12 -17.45 1.70
C SER A 712 7.45 -17.09 3.15
N TYR A 713 7.50 -18.07 4.06
CA TYR A 713 7.89 -17.80 5.45
C TYR A 713 9.39 -17.55 5.61
N PHE A 714 10.22 -18.15 4.75
CA PHE A 714 11.65 -17.82 4.72
C PHE A 714 11.88 -16.37 4.29
N LEU A 715 11.27 -15.91 3.20
CA LEU A 715 11.60 -14.60 2.62
C LEU A 715 10.72 -13.44 3.10
N TRP A 716 9.46 -13.71 3.44
CA TRP A 716 8.45 -12.70 3.75
C TRP A 716 7.75 -12.91 5.09
N SER A 717 8.11 -13.95 5.86
CA SER A 717 7.53 -14.26 7.18
C SER A 717 5.99 -14.23 7.16
N SER A 718 5.39 -14.65 6.05
CA SER A 718 3.94 -14.57 5.81
C SER A 718 3.56 -15.58 4.73
N MET A 719 2.26 -15.71 4.47
CA MET A 719 1.71 -16.67 3.52
C MET A 719 2.14 -16.43 2.06
N PRO A 720 2.10 -17.47 1.20
CA PRO A 720 2.30 -17.32 -0.24
C PRO A 720 1.34 -16.30 -0.85
N ASP A 721 1.84 -15.48 -1.76
CA ASP A 721 0.97 -14.65 -2.59
C ASP A 721 0.30 -15.46 -3.71
N GLU A 722 -0.57 -14.81 -4.46
CA GLU A 722 -1.37 -15.44 -5.50
C GLU A 722 -0.50 -16.13 -6.57
N GLU A 723 0.58 -15.48 -7.00
CA GLU A 723 1.47 -16.01 -8.03
C GLU A 723 2.20 -17.27 -7.55
N LEU A 724 2.73 -17.26 -6.32
CA LEU A 724 3.41 -18.42 -5.75
C LEU A 724 2.42 -19.56 -5.47
N ARG A 725 1.22 -19.25 -4.98
CA ARG A 725 0.16 -20.23 -4.74
C ARG A 725 -0.29 -20.88 -6.06
N ALA A 726 -0.53 -20.11 -7.11
CA ALA A 726 -0.88 -20.64 -8.43
C ALA A 726 0.25 -21.50 -9.03
N ALA A 727 1.52 -21.12 -8.82
CA ALA A 727 2.66 -21.95 -9.21
C ALA A 727 2.71 -23.29 -8.44
N ALA A 728 2.37 -23.26 -7.16
CA ALA A 728 2.28 -24.46 -6.32
C ALA A 728 1.13 -25.39 -6.74
N GLU A 729 -0.08 -24.85 -6.91
CA GLU A 729 -1.27 -25.60 -7.30
C GLU A 729 -1.14 -26.23 -8.69
N SER A 730 -0.46 -25.54 -9.63
CA SER A 730 -0.15 -26.08 -10.95
C SER A 730 1.01 -27.10 -10.95
N GLY A 731 1.61 -27.36 -9.79
CA GLY A 731 2.73 -28.30 -9.62
C GLY A 731 4.02 -27.86 -10.30
N ARG A 732 4.19 -26.56 -10.59
CA ARG A 732 5.34 -26.04 -11.34
C ARG A 732 6.61 -25.89 -10.50
N LEU A 733 6.51 -25.80 -9.17
CA LEU A 733 7.65 -25.55 -8.29
C LEU A 733 8.63 -26.74 -8.22
N THR A 734 8.13 -27.97 -8.42
CA THR A 734 8.95 -29.19 -8.39
C THR A 734 9.21 -29.81 -9.78
N ARG A 735 8.63 -29.26 -10.86
CA ARG A 735 8.83 -29.78 -12.24
C ARG A 735 10.14 -29.24 -12.82
N SER A 736 10.97 -30.13 -13.36
CA SER A 736 12.05 -29.76 -14.28
C SER A 736 11.49 -29.47 -15.67
N ARG A 737 11.93 -28.38 -16.29
CA ARG A 737 11.61 -28.08 -17.68
C ARG A 737 12.38 -29.07 -18.56
N ARG A 738 11.74 -30.16 -19.00
CA ARG A 738 12.28 -30.95 -20.12
C ARG A 738 12.38 -30.02 -21.33
N ARG A 739 13.59 -29.52 -21.64
CA ARG A 739 13.88 -28.96 -22.97
C ARG A 739 13.65 -30.11 -23.96
N GLY A 740 12.66 -29.96 -24.84
CA GLY A 740 12.17 -31.05 -25.68
C GLY A 740 13.27 -31.75 -26.47
N GLY A 741 13.20 -33.08 -26.55
CA GLY A 741 13.83 -33.86 -27.62
C GLY A 741 14.82 -34.97 -27.26
N VAL A 742 15.13 -35.27 -25.99
CA VAL A 742 16.08 -36.36 -25.66
C VAL A 742 15.35 -37.59 -25.09
N LYS A 743 15.62 -38.76 -25.68
CA LYS A 743 15.08 -40.07 -25.29
C LYS A 743 15.55 -40.50 -23.90
N ALA A 744 14.78 -41.40 -23.28
CA ALA A 744 14.86 -41.77 -21.87
C ALA A 744 16.07 -42.63 -21.45
N ASP A 745 17.11 -42.75 -22.30
CA ASP A 745 18.11 -43.83 -22.16
C ASP A 745 19.53 -43.33 -21.79
N ASP A 746 19.75 -42.01 -21.69
CA ASP A 746 21.03 -41.40 -21.32
C ASP A 746 21.00 -40.83 -19.89
N GLU A 747 21.01 -41.72 -18.89
CA GLU A 747 20.87 -41.37 -17.46
C GLU A 747 22.20 -40.97 -16.77
N VAL A 748 23.28 -40.74 -17.52
CA VAL A 748 24.65 -40.68 -16.95
C VAL A 748 25.26 -39.27 -16.88
N SER A 749 24.55 -38.21 -17.29
CA SER A 749 25.14 -36.84 -17.32
C SER A 749 24.40 -35.77 -16.49
N LEU A 750 23.74 -36.16 -15.38
CA LEU A 750 23.00 -35.25 -14.48
C LEU A 750 23.83 -34.60 -13.36
N ALA A 751 25.17 -34.64 -13.42
CA ALA A 751 26.05 -34.04 -12.41
C ALA A 751 26.30 -32.53 -12.60
N SER A 752 25.79 -31.91 -13.66
CA SER A 752 25.88 -30.45 -13.91
C SER A 752 24.49 -29.81 -13.88
N GLY A 753 24.08 -29.34 -12.70
CA GLY A 753 22.71 -28.96 -12.30
C GLY A 753 22.08 -27.70 -12.92
N ASN A 754 21.97 -27.58 -14.25
CA ASN A 754 21.39 -26.39 -14.91
C ASN A 754 19.99 -26.61 -15.57
N GLY A 755 19.09 -27.39 -14.96
CA GLY A 755 17.73 -27.55 -15.50
C GLY A 755 16.62 -27.99 -14.53
N LEU A 756 16.89 -28.05 -13.22
CA LEU A 756 15.89 -28.39 -12.20
C LEU A 756 15.43 -27.11 -11.48
N ASN A 757 14.12 -26.87 -11.49
CA ASN A 757 13.41 -25.84 -10.70
C ASN A 757 13.57 -24.36 -11.14
N ASP A 758 13.59 -24.07 -12.45
CA ASP A 758 13.55 -22.69 -12.98
C ASP A 758 12.46 -21.83 -12.32
N GLU A 759 11.28 -22.40 -12.08
CA GLU A 759 10.16 -21.66 -11.47
C GLU A 759 10.42 -21.34 -9.99
N LEU A 760 10.99 -22.27 -9.21
CA LEU A 760 11.31 -22.03 -7.80
C LEU A 760 12.35 -20.92 -7.64
N LEU A 761 13.38 -20.92 -8.49
CA LEU A 761 14.39 -19.86 -8.52
C LEU A 761 13.80 -18.54 -9.02
N ARG A 762 12.94 -18.56 -10.04
CA ARG A 762 12.24 -17.36 -10.52
C ARG A 762 11.40 -16.74 -9.41
N GLN A 763 10.65 -17.56 -8.65
CA GLN A 763 9.88 -17.10 -7.49
C GLN A 763 10.78 -16.55 -6.39
N THR A 764 11.86 -17.27 -6.05
CA THR A 764 12.86 -16.80 -5.05
C THR A 764 13.39 -15.41 -5.42
N ARG A 765 13.85 -15.22 -6.66
CA ARG A 765 14.37 -13.93 -7.15
C ARG A 765 13.31 -12.84 -7.15
N ARG A 766 12.08 -13.12 -7.61
CA ARG A 766 10.96 -12.19 -7.58
C ARG A 766 10.68 -11.72 -6.16
N MET A 767 10.64 -12.66 -5.22
CA MET A 767 10.30 -12.39 -3.82
C MET A 767 11.38 -11.58 -3.10
N LEU A 768 12.66 -11.78 -3.45
CA LEU A 768 13.77 -10.97 -2.95
C LEU A 768 13.73 -9.52 -3.42
N LYS A 769 13.04 -9.21 -4.53
CA LYS A 769 12.85 -7.85 -5.04
C LYS A 769 11.57 -7.17 -4.53
N ASP A 770 10.69 -7.91 -3.87
CA ASP A 770 9.43 -7.40 -3.33
C ASP A 770 9.66 -6.58 -2.05
N VAL A 771 8.77 -5.63 -1.77
CA VAL A 771 8.83 -4.78 -0.57
C VAL A 771 8.73 -5.57 0.74
N ARG A 772 8.10 -6.75 0.71
CA ARG A 772 7.98 -7.64 1.88
C ARG A 772 9.28 -8.28 2.32
N VAL A 773 10.35 -8.24 1.50
CA VAL A 773 11.69 -8.73 1.90
C VAL A 773 12.26 -7.94 3.08
N ARG A 774 11.72 -6.74 3.35
CA ARG A 774 11.97 -6.00 4.59
C ARG A 774 11.74 -6.86 5.85
N ARG A 775 10.80 -7.82 5.81
CA ARG A 775 10.55 -8.74 6.93
C ARG A 775 11.71 -9.70 7.14
N LEU A 776 12.44 -10.11 6.10
CA LEU A 776 13.69 -10.85 6.27
C LEU A 776 14.77 -9.99 6.95
N ALA A 777 14.83 -8.70 6.65
CA ALA A 777 15.73 -7.79 7.36
C ALA A 777 15.37 -7.69 8.85
N THR A 778 14.10 -7.54 9.18
CA THR A 778 13.62 -7.48 10.57
C THR A 778 13.76 -8.82 11.30
N GLU A 779 13.16 -9.88 10.77
CA GLU A 779 12.99 -11.15 11.49
C GLU A 779 14.23 -12.05 11.44
N PHE A 780 15.07 -11.95 10.41
CA PHE A 780 16.34 -12.66 10.36
C PHE A 780 17.50 -11.77 10.78
N ALA A 781 17.76 -10.67 10.06
CA ALA A 781 19.01 -9.94 10.25
C ALA A 781 19.06 -9.21 11.61
N CYS A 782 17.99 -8.55 12.02
CA CYS A 782 17.96 -7.90 13.33
C CYS A 782 17.95 -8.90 14.49
N GLN A 783 17.30 -10.07 14.35
CA GLN A 783 17.39 -11.13 15.35
C GLN A 783 18.81 -11.69 15.44
N TRP A 784 19.46 -11.99 14.30
CA TRP A 784 20.85 -12.45 14.26
C TRP A 784 21.80 -11.48 14.98
N LEU A 785 21.68 -10.18 14.72
CA LEU A 785 22.53 -9.17 15.36
C LEU A 785 22.13 -8.84 16.81
N HIS A 786 21.09 -9.47 17.35
CA HIS A 786 20.49 -9.19 18.66
C HIS A 786 19.93 -7.75 18.80
N ILE A 787 19.53 -7.11 17.70
CA ILE A 787 18.96 -5.76 17.65
C ILE A 787 17.46 -5.78 17.28
N HIS A 788 16.81 -6.93 17.31
CA HIS A 788 15.36 -7.05 17.11
C HIS A 788 14.59 -6.31 18.22
N HIS A 789 13.51 -5.59 17.85
CA HIS A 789 12.76 -4.70 18.75
C HIS A 789 13.67 -3.70 19.49
N PHE A 790 14.49 -2.96 18.73
CA PHE A 790 15.39 -1.94 19.31
C PHE A 790 14.66 -0.62 19.65
N ASP A 791 13.57 -0.31 18.96
CA ASP A 791 12.77 0.89 19.14
C ASP A 791 12.16 1.09 20.54
N PRO A 792 11.69 0.05 21.28
CA PRO A 792 11.25 0.19 22.67
C PRO A 792 12.42 0.13 23.69
N LEU A 793 13.70 0.19 23.28
CA LEU A 793 14.81 0.09 24.22
C LEU A 793 14.88 1.32 25.15
N GLU A 794 14.66 1.10 26.46
CA GLU A 794 14.73 2.13 27.51
C GLU A 794 15.97 2.00 28.41
N GLN A 795 16.85 1.05 28.12
CA GLN A 795 18.00 0.72 28.99
C GLN A 795 19.09 1.79 29.02
N LYS A 796 19.03 2.81 28.15
CA LYS A 796 20.03 3.88 28.10
C LYS A 796 19.64 5.02 29.03
N SER A 797 20.63 5.55 29.74
CA SER A 797 20.39 6.64 30.69
C SER A 797 20.06 7.94 29.95
N GLU A 798 18.79 8.36 29.99
CA GLU A 798 18.35 9.63 29.39
C GLU A 798 19.02 10.85 30.04
N LYS A 799 19.53 10.73 31.27
CA LYS A 799 20.36 11.75 31.90
C LYS A 799 21.69 11.96 31.16
N HIS A 800 22.30 10.89 30.66
CA HIS A 800 23.59 10.94 29.97
C HIS A 800 23.42 11.06 28.45
N PHE A 801 22.30 10.56 27.91
CA PHE A 801 21.99 10.50 26.48
C PHE A 801 20.54 10.97 26.22
N PRO A 802 20.21 12.26 26.45
CA PRO A 802 18.84 12.77 26.37
C PRO A 802 18.23 12.63 24.95
N GLU A 803 19.06 12.60 23.92
CA GLU A 803 18.65 12.39 22.52
C GLU A 803 18.29 10.94 22.17
N PHE A 804 18.64 9.95 23.01
CA PHE A 804 18.51 8.53 22.65
C PHE A 804 17.06 8.11 22.40
N ALA A 805 16.13 8.55 23.25
CA ALA A 805 14.71 8.24 23.10
C ALA A 805 14.14 8.72 21.76
N ALA A 806 14.63 9.86 21.28
CA ALA A 806 14.26 10.45 20.00
C ALA A 806 14.99 9.80 18.80
N LEU A 807 16.11 9.10 19.02
CA LEU A 807 16.94 8.51 17.97
C LEU A 807 16.74 7.00 17.79
N ARG A 808 16.31 6.27 18.82
CA ARG A 808 16.31 4.80 18.80
C ARG A 808 15.46 4.20 17.67
N GLY A 809 14.33 4.82 17.33
CA GLY A 809 13.52 4.43 16.17
C GLY A 809 14.28 4.61 14.86
N ASP A 810 14.95 5.75 14.68
CA ASP A 810 15.75 6.04 13.48
C ASP A 810 16.95 5.07 13.36
N MET A 811 17.65 4.81 14.45
CA MET A 811 18.76 3.84 14.46
C MET A 811 18.27 2.45 14.02
N TYR A 812 17.09 2.04 14.49
CA TYR A 812 16.52 0.75 14.11
C TYR A 812 16.15 0.71 12.63
N GLU A 813 15.50 1.77 12.14
CA GLU A 813 15.10 1.91 10.75
C GLU A 813 16.31 1.88 9.79
N GLU A 814 17.42 2.55 10.12
CA GLU A 814 18.67 2.46 9.36
C GLU A 814 19.11 1.00 9.19
N SER A 815 19.08 0.23 10.28
CA SER A 815 19.52 -1.15 10.26
C SER A 815 18.63 -2.00 9.34
N ILE A 816 17.31 -1.81 9.42
CA ILE A 816 16.35 -2.54 8.57
C ILE A 816 16.54 -2.15 7.10
N LEU A 817 16.68 -0.86 6.79
CA LEU A 817 16.90 -0.38 5.42
C LEU A 817 18.22 -0.90 4.84
N PHE A 818 19.30 -0.92 5.63
CA PHE A 818 20.60 -1.45 5.22
C PHE A 818 20.51 -2.91 4.75
N PHE A 819 19.86 -3.77 5.55
CA PHE A 819 19.67 -5.18 5.16
C PHE A 819 18.64 -5.35 4.03
N THR A 820 17.58 -4.54 4.01
CA THR A 820 16.59 -4.56 2.93
C THR A 820 17.25 -4.26 1.60
N ASP A 821 18.11 -3.23 1.54
CA ASP A 821 18.90 -2.89 0.35
C ASP A 821 19.88 -4.00 -0.03
N LEU A 822 20.58 -4.59 0.94
CA LEU A 822 21.48 -5.72 0.67
C LEU A 822 20.74 -6.88 0.00
N PHE A 823 19.54 -7.24 0.47
CA PHE A 823 18.75 -8.34 -0.10
C PHE A 823 18.15 -7.97 -1.46
N GLN A 824 17.56 -6.78 -1.59
CA GLN A 824 16.92 -6.33 -2.82
C GLN A 824 17.93 -6.02 -3.93
N SER A 825 19.12 -5.51 -3.61
CA SER A 825 20.16 -5.21 -4.60
C SER A 825 21.01 -6.42 -4.98
N ASP A 826 20.79 -7.56 -4.31
CA ASP A 826 21.68 -8.72 -4.35
C ASP A 826 23.13 -8.34 -4.01
N GLY A 827 23.31 -7.65 -2.90
CA GLY A 827 24.61 -7.18 -2.43
C GLY A 827 25.54 -8.32 -2.00
N SER A 828 26.84 -8.02 -1.96
CA SER A 828 27.85 -8.95 -1.44
C SER A 828 27.73 -9.06 0.08
N LEU A 829 27.77 -10.26 0.63
CA LEU A 829 27.79 -10.49 2.07
C LEU A 829 29.00 -9.85 2.76
N LEU A 830 30.08 -9.56 2.02
CA LEU A 830 31.22 -8.81 2.55
C LEU A 830 30.87 -7.35 2.86
N SER A 831 29.86 -6.79 2.19
CA SER A 831 29.34 -5.44 2.48
C SER A 831 28.76 -5.31 3.88
N LEU A 832 28.37 -6.43 4.52
CA LEU A 832 28.04 -6.43 5.94
C LEU A 832 29.18 -5.90 6.82
N LEU A 833 30.44 -6.09 6.41
CA LEU A 833 31.60 -5.57 7.13
C LEU A 833 32.11 -4.26 6.51
N ASN A 834 32.07 -4.13 5.18
CA ASN A 834 32.80 -3.08 4.46
C ASN A 834 31.97 -2.11 3.62
N ALA A 835 30.65 -2.07 3.80
CA ALA A 835 29.82 -1.09 3.11
C ALA A 835 30.32 0.34 3.36
N ASP A 836 30.44 1.11 2.28
CA ASP A 836 30.70 2.55 2.30
C ASP A 836 29.41 3.37 2.09
N HIS A 837 28.29 2.84 2.55
CA HIS A 837 27.01 3.53 2.48
C HIS A 837 26.13 3.19 3.69
N THR A 838 25.13 4.02 3.95
CA THR A 838 24.07 3.75 4.91
C THR A 838 22.78 4.51 4.54
N PHE A 839 21.74 4.37 5.35
CA PHE A 839 20.47 5.09 5.23
C PHE A 839 20.27 6.01 6.43
N VAL A 840 19.96 7.28 6.17
CA VAL A 840 19.73 8.27 7.23
C VAL A 840 18.57 9.20 6.91
N ASN A 841 17.85 9.60 7.95
CA ASN A 841 17.03 10.81 7.94
C ASN A 841 17.85 12.01 8.48
N GLU A 842 17.25 13.20 8.57
CA GLU A 842 17.93 14.40 9.05
C GLU A 842 18.52 14.24 10.47
N ARG A 843 17.75 13.61 11.38
CA ARG A 843 18.12 13.46 12.79
C ARG A 843 19.31 12.53 12.95
N LEU A 844 19.28 11.37 12.28
CA LEU A 844 20.36 10.40 12.31
C LEU A 844 21.61 10.93 11.60
N ALA A 845 21.46 11.67 10.50
CA ALA A 845 22.58 12.33 9.82
C ALA A 845 23.31 13.32 10.75
N LYS A 846 22.56 14.14 11.49
CA LYS A 846 23.13 15.04 12.51
C LYS A 846 23.82 14.26 13.63
N PHE A 847 23.23 13.16 14.09
CA PHE A 847 23.85 12.28 15.10
C PHE A 847 25.18 11.68 14.62
N TYR A 848 25.32 11.42 13.33
CA TYR A 848 26.56 10.95 12.71
C TYR A 848 27.56 12.05 12.34
N GLY A 849 27.22 13.32 12.60
CA GLY A 849 28.08 14.45 12.26
C GLY A 849 28.14 14.73 10.76
N MET A 850 27.07 14.40 10.02
CA MET A 850 26.95 14.62 8.59
C MET A 850 26.11 15.88 8.31
N SER A 851 26.42 16.57 7.21
CA SER A 851 25.56 17.64 6.69
C SER A 851 24.40 17.05 5.89
N PHE A 852 23.17 17.46 6.19
CA PHE A 852 21.95 16.99 5.52
C PHE A 852 21.26 18.15 4.81
N ASN A 853 21.45 18.29 3.49
CA ASN A 853 20.78 19.35 2.72
C ASN A 853 19.35 18.92 2.36
N PRO A 854 18.31 19.74 2.61
CA PRO A 854 16.95 19.44 2.17
C PRO A 854 16.88 19.34 0.64
N LEU A 855 16.07 18.42 0.12
CA LEU A 855 15.71 18.44 -1.31
C LEU A 855 14.91 19.73 -1.60
N PRO A 856 15.05 20.35 -2.78
CA PRO A 856 14.11 21.37 -3.21
C PRO A 856 12.70 20.74 -3.21
N GLN A 857 11.77 21.36 -2.48
CA GLN A 857 10.39 20.89 -2.36
C GLN A 857 9.83 20.59 -3.76
N ALA A 858 9.53 19.31 -4.02
CA ALA A 858 8.68 18.97 -5.15
C ALA A 858 7.32 19.63 -4.88
N ARG A 859 6.90 20.51 -5.79
CA ARG A 859 5.67 21.32 -5.68
C ARG A 859 4.48 20.45 -5.25
N GLU A 860 3.71 20.94 -4.29
CA GLU A 860 2.52 20.35 -3.64
C GLU A 860 1.36 19.92 -4.58
N ASN A 861 1.53 19.90 -5.91
CA ASN A 861 0.45 19.58 -6.85
C ASN A 861 0.60 18.19 -7.49
N ALA A 862 0.77 17.15 -6.66
CA ALA A 862 0.74 15.75 -7.10
C ALA A 862 -0.39 14.98 -6.37
N GLN A 863 -1.59 15.53 -6.37
CA GLN A 863 -2.81 14.70 -6.32
C GLN A 863 -3.18 14.37 -7.77
N SER A 864 -3.29 13.08 -8.09
CA SER A 864 -3.73 12.51 -9.37
C SER A 864 -2.65 12.21 -10.42
N ALA A 865 -2.15 10.96 -10.34
CA ALA A 865 -1.87 10.12 -11.51
C ALA A 865 -2.08 8.66 -11.10
N VAL A 866 -3.19 8.07 -11.56
CA VAL A 866 -3.40 6.62 -11.56
C VAL A 866 -2.38 6.02 -12.53
N GLY A 867 -1.33 5.44 -11.96
CA GLY A 867 -0.21 4.83 -12.66
C GLY A 867 0.74 4.33 -11.60
N THR A 868 0.63 3.03 -11.29
CA THR A 868 1.38 2.26 -10.29
C THR A 868 2.31 3.10 -9.42
N PRO A 869 1.89 3.46 -8.19
CA PRO A 869 2.85 3.78 -7.17
C PRO A 869 3.89 2.65 -7.21
N LEU A 870 5.18 2.97 -7.30
CA LEU A 870 6.14 2.15 -6.56
C LEU A 870 5.55 2.11 -5.16
N ALA A 871 4.85 1.02 -4.84
CA ALA A 871 4.13 0.87 -3.60
C ALA A 871 5.09 1.37 -2.52
N SER A 872 4.62 2.37 -1.77
CA SER A 872 5.24 2.94 -0.59
C SER A 872 5.60 1.82 0.38
N GLY A 873 6.71 1.15 0.09
CA GLY A 873 7.16 -0.10 0.71
C GLY A 873 8.67 -0.16 0.87
N ASN A 874 9.40 0.83 0.35
CA ASN A 874 10.78 1.11 0.79
C ASN A 874 10.83 2.17 1.92
N GLY A 875 9.70 2.64 2.46
CA GLY A 875 9.68 3.59 3.60
C GLY A 875 10.34 4.96 3.34
N LEU A 876 10.81 5.24 2.12
CA LEU A 876 11.61 6.45 1.81
C LEU A 876 10.78 7.73 1.57
N ASN A 877 9.48 7.74 1.87
CA ASN A 877 8.64 8.95 1.80
C ASN A 877 8.69 9.82 3.09
N ASP A 878 9.38 9.37 4.15
CA ASP A 878 9.47 10.07 5.45
C ASP A 878 10.79 10.84 5.66
N GLY A 879 11.52 11.17 4.59
CA GLY A 879 12.79 11.93 4.67
C GLY A 879 14.05 11.07 4.87
N TRP A 880 13.96 9.76 4.67
CA TRP A 880 15.09 8.83 4.63
C TRP A 880 15.86 8.91 3.29
N ARG A 881 17.18 8.75 3.32
CA ARG A 881 18.05 8.74 2.13
C ARG A 881 19.21 7.76 2.27
N ARG A 882 19.56 7.08 1.17
CA ARG A 882 20.84 6.38 1.04
C ARG A 882 21.96 7.41 0.85
N ILE A 883 23.03 7.29 1.62
CA ILE A 883 24.22 8.13 1.56
C ILE A 883 25.44 7.23 1.38
N ASP A 884 26.28 7.52 0.39
CA ASP A 884 27.59 6.90 0.17
C ASP A 884 28.70 7.69 0.90
N GLY A 885 29.88 7.09 1.07
CA GLY A 885 31.04 7.70 1.73
C GLY A 885 31.01 7.64 3.26
N ILE A 886 30.18 6.78 3.86
CA ILE A 886 29.98 6.73 5.32
C ILE A 886 31.27 6.38 6.09
N GLN A 887 32.25 5.75 5.44
CA GLN A 887 33.56 5.45 6.03
C GLN A 887 34.37 6.69 6.35
N GLN A 888 34.16 7.79 5.63
CA GLN A 888 34.79 9.08 5.94
C GLN A 888 34.30 9.65 7.29
N HIS A 889 33.08 9.26 7.69
CA HIS A 889 32.51 9.58 8.99
C HIS A 889 32.90 8.57 10.09
N GLY A 890 33.81 7.63 9.78
CA GLY A 890 34.36 6.64 10.70
C GLY A 890 33.42 5.47 10.98
N ARG A 891 32.44 5.20 10.10
CA ARG A 891 31.46 4.10 10.22
C ARG A 891 31.43 3.25 8.95
N GLY A 892 30.78 2.10 8.98
CA GLY A 892 30.61 1.27 7.79
C GLY A 892 30.28 -0.16 8.18
N GLY A 893 29.35 -0.77 7.43
CA GLY A 893 28.82 -2.08 7.75
C GLY A 893 28.17 -2.17 9.14
N ILE A 894 27.86 -3.40 9.55
CA ILE A 894 27.13 -3.73 10.77
C ILE A 894 27.89 -3.36 12.05
N LEU A 895 29.23 -3.27 11.99
CA LEU A 895 30.07 -2.90 13.12
C LEU A 895 29.98 -1.39 13.45
N GLY A 896 29.61 -0.56 12.47
CA GLY A 896 29.47 0.88 12.62
C GLY A 896 28.04 1.37 12.86
N LEU A 897 27.04 0.48 12.79
CA LEU A 897 25.63 0.78 13.05
C LEU A 897 25.44 1.22 14.51
N ALA A 898 24.65 2.26 14.74
CA ALA A 898 24.38 2.72 16.10
C ALA A 898 23.63 1.68 16.94
N THR A 899 22.75 0.89 16.33
CA THR A 899 21.99 -0.18 17.01
C THR A 899 22.89 -1.24 17.61
N THR A 900 23.88 -1.73 16.87
CA THR A 900 24.81 -2.78 17.32
C THR A 900 25.70 -2.23 18.44
N LEU A 901 26.29 -1.05 18.24
CA LEU A 901 27.13 -0.37 19.24
C LEU A 901 26.35 -0.08 20.53
N ALA A 902 25.12 0.42 20.41
CA ALA A 902 24.27 0.73 21.55
C ALA A 902 23.81 -0.53 22.27
N LYS A 903 23.33 -1.55 21.56
CA LYS A 903 22.85 -2.79 22.18
C LYS A 903 23.96 -3.50 22.96
N GLN A 904 25.18 -3.48 22.46
CA GLN A 904 26.36 -4.07 23.10
C GLN A 904 27.09 -3.10 24.04
N SER A 905 26.36 -2.26 24.77
CA SER A 905 26.91 -1.31 25.74
C SER A 905 26.02 -1.19 26.99
N GLY A 906 26.58 -0.71 28.10
CA GLY A 906 25.82 -0.44 29.33
C GLY A 906 24.87 0.77 29.22
N ALA A 907 24.16 1.08 30.31
CA ALA A 907 23.20 2.19 30.36
C ALA A 907 23.87 3.57 30.24
N THR A 908 25.04 3.72 30.85
CA THR A 908 25.78 4.98 31.05
C THR A 908 27.17 4.98 30.40
N ARG A 909 27.71 3.80 30.07
CA ARG A 909 29.08 3.63 29.59
C ARG A 909 29.20 2.55 28.51
N THR A 910 30.29 2.59 27.74
CA THR A 910 30.65 1.53 26.80
C THR A 910 30.99 0.24 27.54
N SER A 911 30.94 -0.88 26.81
CA SER A 911 31.37 -2.18 27.31
C SER A 911 32.16 -2.94 26.24
N PRO A 912 33.51 -2.81 26.23
CA PRO A 912 34.37 -3.64 25.38
C PRO A 912 34.10 -5.14 25.53
N ILE A 913 33.75 -5.61 26.74
CA ILE A 913 33.43 -7.02 27.00
C ILE A 913 32.19 -7.44 26.18
N LEU A 914 31.09 -6.67 26.24
CA LEU A 914 29.87 -7.01 25.50
C LEU A 914 30.09 -6.92 23.98
N ARG A 915 30.78 -5.88 23.50
CA ARG A 915 31.10 -5.72 22.07
C ARG A 915 31.98 -6.84 21.55
N GLY A 916 33.02 -7.20 22.30
CA GLY A 916 33.94 -8.28 21.94
C GLY A 916 33.27 -9.66 21.98
N ASN A 917 32.43 -9.91 22.99
CA ASN A 917 31.67 -11.15 23.10
C ASN A 917 30.71 -11.30 21.91
N TRP A 918 30.03 -10.20 21.54
CA TRP A 918 29.16 -10.18 20.37
C TRP A 918 29.93 -10.49 19.07
N ILE A 919 31.11 -9.91 18.85
CA ILE A 919 31.92 -10.26 17.67
C ILE A 919 32.32 -11.75 17.67
N SER A 920 32.85 -12.25 18.79
CA SER A 920 33.34 -13.63 18.89
C SER A 920 32.22 -14.67 18.75
N GLU A 921 31.12 -14.55 19.51
CA GLU A 921 30.06 -15.56 19.50
C GLU A 921 29.03 -15.36 18.38
N VAL A 922 28.62 -14.11 18.12
CA VAL A 922 27.50 -13.82 17.20
C VAL A 922 27.98 -13.75 15.76
N LEU A 923 29.08 -13.04 15.50
CA LEU A 923 29.61 -12.85 14.14
C LEU A 923 30.57 -13.94 13.69
N LEU A 924 31.41 -14.47 14.59
CA LEU A 924 32.42 -15.49 14.26
C LEU A 924 32.00 -16.92 14.64
N GLY A 925 30.90 -17.09 15.38
CA GLY A 925 30.37 -18.40 15.78
C GLY A 925 31.25 -19.15 16.78
N GLU A 926 32.20 -18.46 17.43
CA GLU A 926 33.03 -19.08 18.44
C GLU A 926 32.21 -19.45 19.68
N LYS A 927 32.55 -20.57 20.32
CA LYS A 927 32.02 -20.92 21.64
C LYS A 927 33.00 -20.41 22.68
N LEU A 928 32.58 -19.48 23.53
CA LEU A 928 33.41 -19.04 24.64
C LEU A 928 33.14 -19.90 25.88
N PRO A 929 34.16 -20.16 26.71
CA PRO A 929 33.98 -20.91 27.95
C PRO A 929 33.08 -20.12 28.93
N LYS A 930 32.39 -20.84 29.82
CA LYS A 930 31.50 -20.19 30.79
C LYS A 930 32.29 -19.30 31.75
N PRO A 931 31.77 -18.11 32.12
CA PRO A 931 32.43 -17.26 33.11
C PRO A 931 32.53 -17.97 34.47
N PRO A 932 33.56 -17.66 35.28
CA PRO A 932 33.69 -18.18 36.64
C PRO A 932 32.43 -17.94 37.50
N LYS A 933 32.13 -18.81 38.47
CA LYS A 933 30.91 -18.70 39.29
C LYS A 933 30.83 -17.44 40.18
N ASN A 934 31.94 -16.74 40.40
CA ASN A 934 32.06 -15.59 41.31
C ASN A 934 32.69 -14.34 40.63
N VAL A 935 32.32 -14.02 39.37
CA VAL A 935 32.84 -12.81 38.71
C VAL A 935 32.33 -11.53 39.40
N PRO A 936 33.21 -10.63 39.87
CA PRO A 936 32.80 -9.36 40.47
C PRO A 936 32.10 -8.46 39.43
N GLN A 937 30.98 -7.84 39.81
CA GLN A 937 30.30 -6.87 38.94
C GLN A 937 31.15 -5.60 38.79
N LEU A 938 31.39 -5.19 37.54
CA LEU A 938 32.05 -3.92 37.26
C LEU A 938 31.12 -2.74 37.59
N ALA A 939 31.70 -1.65 38.08
CA ALA A 939 30.95 -0.44 38.41
C ALA A 939 30.13 0.09 37.21
N ASP A 940 28.94 0.62 37.50
CA ASP A 940 28.05 1.23 36.51
C ASP A 940 28.57 2.58 36.00
N THR A 941 29.48 3.21 36.75
CA THR A 941 30.18 4.43 36.36
C THR A 941 31.69 4.19 36.36
N ILE A 942 32.40 4.95 35.55
CA ILE A 942 33.86 4.87 35.49
C ILE A 942 34.45 5.62 36.69
N PRO A 943 35.32 4.98 37.50
CA PRO A 943 36.03 5.67 38.57
C PRO A 943 36.85 6.85 38.04
N GLU A 944 36.98 7.89 38.86
CA GLU A 944 37.69 9.12 38.49
C GLU A 944 39.13 8.83 38.03
N GLY A 945 39.53 9.43 36.91
CA GLY A 945 40.88 9.29 36.34
C GLY A 945 41.12 8.02 35.51
N LEU A 946 40.14 7.13 35.33
CA LEU A 946 40.26 5.94 34.50
C LEU A 946 39.48 6.05 33.19
N THR A 947 39.94 5.33 32.18
CA THR A 947 39.18 5.00 30.97
C THR A 947 38.46 3.65 31.11
N GLU A 948 37.45 3.40 30.28
CA GLU A 948 36.74 2.12 30.20
C GLU A 948 37.71 0.95 29.93
N ARG A 949 38.73 1.18 29.11
CA ARG A 949 39.83 0.24 28.87
C ARG A 949 40.61 -0.07 30.14
N GLN A 950 41.12 0.95 30.84
CA GLN A 950 41.91 0.76 32.06
C GLN A 950 41.10 0.05 33.17
N LEU A 951 39.78 0.31 33.25
CA LEU A 951 38.90 -0.41 34.16
C LEU A 951 38.87 -1.91 33.83
N ILE A 952 38.80 -2.27 32.55
CA ILE A 952 38.77 -3.66 32.09
C ILE A 952 40.13 -4.32 32.23
N GLU A 953 41.23 -3.66 31.86
CA GLU A 953 42.59 -4.18 32.05
C GLU A 953 42.88 -4.47 33.53
N ARG A 954 42.34 -3.64 34.44
CA ARG A 954 42.39 -3.93 35.88
C ARG A 954 41.57 -5.17 36.24
N HIS A 955 40.40 -5.37 35.65
CA HIS A 955 39.56 -6.55 35.87
C HIS A 955 40.18 -7.83 35.32
N SER A 956 40.72 -7.79 34.10
CA SER A 956 41.34 -8.92 33.42
C SER A 956 42.75 -9.25 33.89
N SER A 957 43.29 -8.48 34.85
CA SER A 957 44.55 -8.81 35.53
C SER A 957 44.47 -10.04 36.45
N ASP A 958 43.27 -10.46 36.84
CA ASP A 958 43.04 -11.72 37.54
C ASP A 958 43.22 -12.90 36.56
N ALA A 959 44.04 -13.89 36.95
CA ALA A 959 44.33 -15.08 36.12
C ALA A 959 43.07 -15.88 35.73
N ALA A 960 42.02 -15.87 36.55
CA ALA A 960 40.74 -16.52 36.26
C ALA A 960 39.94 -15.77 35.18
N CYS A 961 40.11 -14.46 35.06
CA CYS A 961 39.43 -13.61 34.07
C CYS A 961 40.25 -13.48 32.77
N ALA A 962 41.58 -13.43 32.86
CA ALA A 962 42.48 -13.17 31.74
C ALA A 962 42.25 -14.10 30.52
N LYS A 963 41.92 -15.38 30.75
CA LYS A 963 41.81 -16.38 29.68
C LYS A 963 40.69 -16.08 28.69
N CYS A 964 39.51 -15.71 29.19
CA CYS A 964 38.38 -15.35 28.33
C CYS A 964 38.60 -13.96 27.74
N HIS A 965 39.06 -13.02 28.58
CA HIS A 965 39.27 -11.63 28.19
C HIS A 965 40.31 -11.48 27.08
N ALA A 966 41.33 -12.33 27.01
CA ALA A 966 42.29 -12.36 25.90
C ALA A 966 41.62 -12.61 24.53
N ARG A 967 40.48 -13.33 24.49
CA ARG A 967 39.70 -13.61 23.26
C ARG A 967 38.63 -12.56 22.97
N ILE A 968 38.24 -11.78 23.97
CA ILE A 968 37.07 -10.89 23.95
C ILE A 968 37.49 -9.43 23.85
N ASP A 969 38.28 -8.97 24.83
CA ASP A 969 38.59 -7.55 25.02
C ASP A 969 39.23 -6.90 23.80
N PRO A 970 40.16 -7.56 23.06
CA PRO A 970 40.76 -6.93 21.90
C PRO A 970 39.74 -6.48 20.85
N PHE A 971 38.71 -7.28 20.57
CA PHE A 971 37.65 -6.89 19.65
C PHE A 971 36.85 -5.69 20.17
N GLY A 972 36.57 -5.65 21.47
CA GLY A 972 35.87 -4.55 22.12
C GLY A 972 36.66 -3.25 22.12
N PHE A 973 37.96 -3.29 22.42
CA PHE A 973 38.83 -2.11 22.44
C PHE A 973 38.94 -1.44 21.07
N ALA A 974 38.92 -2.21 19.98
CA ALA A 974 38.91 -1.65 18.64
C ALA A 974 37.67 -0.76 18.36
N LEU A 975 36.57 -0.94 19.11
CA LEU A 975 35.33 -0.17 18.96
C LEU A 975 35.19 0.97 19.99
N GLU A 976 36.18 1.22 20.85
CA GLU A 976 36.04 2.21 21.93
C GLU A 976 35.94 3.67 21.47
N SER A 977 36.26 3.94 20.21
CA SER A 977 36.03 5.24 19.55
C SER A 977 34.53 5.59 19.41
N PHE A 978 33.61 4.72 19.86
CA PHE A 978 32.17 5.00 19.93
C PHE A 978 31.66 4.92 21.37
N ASP A 979 30.80 5.87 21.77
CA ASP A 979 30.14 5.90 23.08
C ASP A 979 29.02 4.84 23.23
N ALA A 980 28.31 4.87 24.36
CA ALA A 980 27.31 3.86 24.73
C ALA A 980 26.04 3.86 23.87
N ILE A 981 25.80 4.89 23.06
CA ILE A 981 24.72 4.97 22.07
C ILE A 981 25.26 4.94 20.63
N GLY A 982 26.55 4.66 20.47
CA GLY A 982 27.20 4.53 19.17
C GLY A 982 27.66 5.84 18.55
N ARG A 983 27.70 6.97 19.26
CA ARG A 983 28.26 8.25 18.77
C ARG A 983 29.78 8.18 18.74
N ARG A 984 30.42 8.71 17.71
CA ARG A 984 31.89 8.78 17.63
C ARG A 984 32.46 9.77 18.67
N ARG A 985 33.58 9.39 19.30
CA ARG A 985 34.28 10.19 20.32
C ARG A 985 35.80 10.00 20.26
N GLU A 986 36.55 11.04 20.60
CA GLU A 986 38.02 10.98 20.77
C GLU A 986 38.42 10.93 22.26
N ASN A 987 37.57 11.49 23.13
CA ASN A 987 37.75 11.49 24.57
C ASN A 987 36.55 10.81 25.24
N ASN A 988 36.77 10.19 26.41
CA ASN A 988 35.69 9.64 27.22
C ASN A 988 34.87 10.76 27.92
N ALA A 989 33.86 10.38 28.70
CA ALA A 989 33.00 11.33 29.40
C ALA A 989 33.75 12.21 30.44
N ALA A 990 34.94 11.79 30.89
CA ALA A 990 35.80 12.54 31.79
C ALA A 990 36.88 13.38 31.06
N GLY A 991 36.86 13.42 29.72
CA GLY A 991 37.82 14.17 28.91
C GLY A 991 39.17 13.48 28.69
N LEU A 992 39.30 12.20 29.03
CA LEU A 992 40.53 11.42 28.81
C LEU A 992 40.54 10.85 27.38
N ALA A 993 41.70 10.91 26.72
CA ALA A 993 41.89 10.37 25.37
C ALA A 993 41.65 8.86 25.30
N ILE A 994 41.03 8.39 24.21
CA ILE A 994 40.70 6.98 23.98
C ILE A 994 41.81 6.32 23.16
N ASP A 995 42.25 5.13 23.58
CA ASP A 995 43.17 4.28 22.81
C ASP A 995 42.45 3.03 22.30
N SER A 996 42.20 2.99 20.98
CA SER A 996 41.56 1.88 20.28
C SER A 996 42.54 0.90 19.61
N ARG A 997 43.86 1.03 19.86
CA ARG A 997 44.86 0.08 19.37
C ARG A 997 44.90 -1.17 20.22
N THR A 998 44.98 -2.33 19.59
CA THR A 998 44.91 -3.61 20.29
C THR A 998 45.57 -4.74 19.50
N THR A 999 45.93 -5.80 20.22
CA THR A 999 46.49 -7.03 19.66
C THR A 999 45.46 -8.15 19.78
N LEU A 1000 45.07 -8.72 18.65
CA LEU A 1000 44.11 -9.82 18.59
C LEU A 1000 44.75 -11.16 18.99
N PRO A 1001 43.96 -12.22 19.27
CA PRO A 1001 44.47 -13.48 19.81
C PRO A 1001 45.52 -14.20 18.95
N ASP A 1002 45.54 -13.94 17.65
CA ASP A 1002 46.52 -14.49 16.70
C ASP A 1002 47.78 -13.61 16.53
N GLY A 1003 47.87 -12.51 17.28
CA GLY A 1003 48.97 -11.56 17.26
C GLY A 1003 48.79 -10.40 16.28
N ALA A 1004 47.69 -10.35 15.51
CA ALA A 1004 47.43 -9.24 14.59
C ALA A 1004 47.24 -7.91 15.36
N GLN A 1005 47.91 -6.86 14.91
CA GLN A 1005 47.75 -5.51 15.45
C GLN A 1005 46.65 -4.79 14.66
N VAL A 1006 45.64 -4.27 15.37
CA VAL A 1006 44.54 -3.51 14.77
C VAL A 1006 44.32 -2.19 15.50
N GLU A 1007 43.89 -1.18 14.75
CA GLU A 1007 43.55 0.14 15.27
C GLU A 1007 42.13 0.53 14.85
N GLY A 1008 41.27 0.75 15.85
CA GLY A 1008 39.92 1.22 15.63
C GLY A 1008 39.03 0.26 14.82
N LEU A 1009 37.86 0.77 14.42
CA LEU A 1009 36.94 0.07 13.53
C LEU A 1009 37.56 -0.29 12.16
N PRO A 1010 38.32 0.60 11.47
CA PRO A 1010 38.91 0.26 10.17
C PRO A 1010 39.84 -0.95 10.25
N GLY A 1011 40.78 -0.97 11.21
CA GLY A 1011 41.71 -2.09 11.37
C GLY A 1011 41.01 -3.40 11.75
N LEU A 1012 39.97 -3.33 12.60
CA LEU A 1012 39.16 -4.50 12.94
C LEU A 1012 38.42 -5.06 11.71
N ARG A 1013 37.80 -4.18 10.92
CA ARG A 1013 37.11 -4.57 9.69
C ARG A 1013 38.05 -5.26 8.72
N ASP A 1014 39.22 -4.68 8.48
CA ASP A 1014 40.20 -5.22 7.53
C ASP A 1014 40.71 -6.59 8.02
N TYR A 1015 40.96 -6.75 9.32
CA TYR A 1015 41.26 -8.06 9.92
C TYR A 1015 40.14 -9.09 9.70
N LEU A 1016 38.87 -8.72 9.90
CA LEU A 1016 37.75 -9.63 9.70
C LEU A 1016 37.60 -10.03 8.23
N LEU A 1017 37.88 -9.14 7.28
CA LEU A 1017 37.83 -9.41 5.85
C LEU A 1017 39.01 -10.24 5.34
N GLU A 1018 40.19 -10.10 5.93
CA GLU A 1018 41.41 -10.75 5.43
C GLU A 1018 41.75 -12.04 6.16
N LYS A 1019 41.49 -12.10 7.47
CA LYS A 1019 41.91 -13.22 8.33
C LYS A 1019 40.76 -14.07 8.82
N ARG A 1020 39.55 -13.51 8.99
CA ARG A 1020 38.40 -14.21 9.58
C ARG A 1020 37.16 -14.27 8.67
N ARG A 1021 37.32 -13.96 7.38
CA ARG A 1021 36.22 -13.86 6.41
C ARG A 1021 35.38 -15.12 6.35
N ASP A 1022 36.04 -16.26 6.25
CA ASP A 1022 35.34 -17.53 6.06
C ASP A 1022 34.58 -17.93 7.32
N ALA A 1023 35.10 -17.61 8.52
CA ALA A 1023 34.38 -17.81 9.78
C ALA A 1023 33.12 -16.92 9.86
N PHE A 1024 33.25 -15.64 9.47
CA PHE A 1024 32.13 -14.71 9.42
C PHE A 1024 31.04 -15.16 8.43
N LEU A 1025 31.43 -15.48 7.20
CA LEU A 1025 30.50 -15.93 6.16
C LEU A 1025 29.84 -17.26 6.53
N ARG A 1026 30.62 -18.21 7.07
CA ARG A 1026 30.09 -19.51 7.50
C ARG A 1026 29.09 -19.35 8.64
N GLN A 1027 29.37 -18.47 9.60
CA GLN A 1027 28.42 -18.14 10.67
C GLN A 1027 27.15 -17.48 10.11
N PHE A 1028 27.26 -16.51 9.21
CA PHE A 1028 26.09 -15.93 8.54
C PHE A 1028 25.24 -16.99 7.84
N CYS A 1029 25.87 -17.88 7.05
CA CYS A 1029 25.18 -18.94 6.33
C CYS A 1029 24.55 -19.97 7.28
N ARG A 1030 25.22 -20.27 8.40
CA ARG A 1030 24.68 -21.12 9.47
C ARG A 1030 23.39 -20.56 10.04
N LYS A 1031 23.40 -19.25 10.35
CA LYS A 1031 22.23 -18.54 10.87
C LYS A 1031 21.11 -18.47 9.84
N LEU A 1032 21.43 -18.14 8.59
CA LEU A 1032 20.45 -18.06 7.51
C LEU A 1032 19.79 -19.41 7.24
N LEU A 1033 20.58 -20.50 7.20
CA LEU A 1033 20.06 -21.85 7.00
C LEU A 1033 19.14 -22.24 8.15
N GLY A 1034 19.56 -22.04 9.40
CA GLY A 1034 18.75 -22.35 10.60
C GLY A 1034 17.42 -21.59 10.62
N TYR A 1035 17.43 -20.31 10.24
CA TYR A 1035 16.22 -19.49 10.08
C TYR A 1035 15.32 -20.01 8.95
N ALA A 1036 15.89 -20.31 7.78
CA ALA A 1036 15.16 -20.77 6.61
C ALA A 1036 14.45 -22.11 6.85
N ILE A 1037 15.13 -23.04 7.53
CA ILE A 1037 14.56 -24.36 7.82
C ILE A 1037 13.81 -24.39 9.14
N GLY A 1038 13.86 -23.37 10.00
CA GLY A 1038 13.11 -23.26 11.26
C GLY A 1038 13.42 -24.36 12.29
N ARG A 1039 14.68 -24.82 12.37
CA ARG A 1039 15.19 -25.78 13.37
C ARG A 1039 16.67 -25.56 13.64
N GLU A 1040 17.17 -26.13 14.74
CA GLU A 1040 18.60 -26.23 15.00
C GLU A 1040 19.30 -27.05 13.91
N LEU A 1041 20.51 -26.65 13.53
CA LEU A 1041 21.31 -27.39 12.56
C LEU A 1041 21.85 -28.67 13.18
N GLN A 1042 21.91 -29.72 12.36
CA GLN A 1042 22.45 -31.02 12.68
C GLN A 1042 23.76 -31.22 11.93
N LEU A 1043 24.52 -32.25 12.32
CA LEU A 1043 25.79 -32.58 11.67
C LEU A 1043 25.61 -32.87 10.17
N SER A 1044 24.45 -33.42 9.76
CA SER A 1044 24.10 -33.67 8.37
C SER A 1044 23.91 -32.41 7.51
N ASP A 1045 23.83 -31.23 8.13
CA ASP A 1045 23.69 -29.94 7.45
C ASP A 1045 25.06 -29.31 7.11
N GLU A 1046 26.17 -29.78 7.73
CA GLU A 1046 27.51 -29.23 7.50
C GLU A 1046 27.97 -29.29 6.03
N PRO A 1047 27.74 -30.38 5.26
CA PRO A 1047 28.12 -30.43 3.85
C PRO A 1047 27.39 -29.39 2.98
N LEU A 1048 26.16 -29.01 3.35
CA LEU A 1048 25.43 -27.94 2.67
C LEU A 1048 26.06 -26.57 2.96
N LEU A 1049 26.55 -26.35 4.19
CA LEU A 1049 27.28 -25.12 4.51
C LEU A 1049 28.59 -25.03 3.72
N ASP A 1050 29.30 -26.15 3.54
CA ASP A 1050 30.49 -26.19 2.68
C ASP A 1050 30.14 -25.86 1.22
N GLU A 1051 29.06 -26.42 0.68
CA GLU A 1051 28.56 -26.10 -0.66
C GLU A 1051 28.25 -24.60 -0.81
N ILE A 1052 27.53 -24.02 0.15
CA ILE A 1052 27.18 -22.58 0.15
C ILE A 1052 28.46 -21.74 0.13
N MET A 1053 29.45 -22.08 0.96
CA MET A 1053 30.72 -21.34 1.05
C MET A 1053 31.50 -21.37 -0.26
N VAL A 1054 31.58 -22.53 -0.92
CA VAL A 1054 32.23 -22.66 -2.25
C VAL A 1054 31.51 -21.81 -3.28
N ARG A 1055 30.18 -21.94 -3.37
CA ARG A 1055 29.38 -21.20 -4.36
C ARG A 1055 29.43 -19.69 -4.14
N LEU A 1056 29.46 -19.24 -2.89
CA LEU A 1056 29.64 -17.82 -2.57
C LEU A 1056 30.99 -17.30 -3.08
N ALA A 1057 32.08 -18.04 -2.86
CA ALA A 1057 33.40 -17.65 -3.34
C ALA A 1057 33.48 -17.56 -4.87
N GLU A 1058 32.76 -18.41 -5.59
CA GLU A 1058 32.68 -18.40 -7.06
C GLU A 1058 31.80 -17.29 -7.65
N ASN A 1059 30.94 -16.67 -6.82
CA ASN A 1059 29.90 -15.74 -7.27
C ASN A 1059 29.91 -14.44 -6.45
N ASP A 1060 31.10 -13.87 -6.20
CA ASP A 1060 31.30 -12.57 -5.54
C ASP A 1060 30.59 -12.41 -4.18
N TYR A 1061 30.34 -13.52 -3.49
CA TYR A 1061 29.66 -13.60 -2.19
C TYR A 1061 28.27 -12.98 -2.19
N ARG A 1062 27.52 -13.08 -3.30
CA ARG A 1062 26.18 -12.52 -3.45
C ARG A 1062 25.17 -13.19 -2.53
N PHE A 1063 24.29 -12.41 -1.90
CA PHE A 1063 23.26 -12.94 -1.01
C PHE A 1063 22.33 -13.96 -1.71
N SER A 1064 21.94 -13.68 -2.96
CA SER A 1064 21.07 -14.56 -3.75
C SER A 1064 21.63 -15.97 -3.87
N VAL A 1065 22.96 -16.13 -3.95
CA VAL A 1065 23.63 -17.43 -4.07
C VAL A 1065 23.40 -18.28 -2.82
N ALA A 1066 23.50 -17.69 -1.63
CA ALA A 1066 23.20 -18.39 -0.39
C ALA A 1066 21.72 -18.78 -0.32
N ALA A 1067 20.81 -17.84 -0.60
CA ALA A 1067 19.37 -18.09 -0.58
C ALA A 1067 18.94 -19.17 -1.59
N GLU A 1068 19.41 -19.09 -2.83
CA GLU A 1068 19.11 -20.06 -3.89
C GLU A 1068 19.69 -21.45 -3.59
N THR A 1069 20.90 -21.53 -3.03
CA THR A 1069 21.50 -22.81 -2.61
C THR A 1069 20.70 -23.46 -1.49
N ILE A 1070 20.25 -22.68 -0.50
CA ILE A 1070 19.36 -23.16 0.57
C ILE A 1070 18.05 -23.68 -0.02
N VAL A 1071 17.38 -22.89 -0.86
CA VAL A 1071 16.06 -23.25 -1.42
C VAL A 1071 16.12 -24.49 -2.32
N LEU A 1072 17.25 -24.72 -2.99
CA LEU A 1072 17.48 -25.91 -3.83
C LEU A 1072 17.90 -27.16 -3.04
N SER A 1073 18.32 -27.00 -1.79
CA SER A 1073 18.84 -28.09 -0.94
C SER A 1073 17.79 -29.15 -0.59
N LYS A 1074 18.26 -30.33 -0.19
CA LYS A 1074 17.40 -31.40 0.34
C LYS A 1074 16.75 -30.99 1.66
N GLN A 1075 17.49 -30.28 2.52
CA GLN A 1075 17.02 -29.77 3.81
C GLN A 1075 15.77 -28.88 3.65
N PHE A 1076 15.72 -28.08 2.58
CA PHE A 1076 14.59 -27.21 2.31
C PHE A 1076 13.45 -27.88 1.52
N ARG A 1077 13.76 -28.86 0.66
CA ARG A 1077 12.79 -29.47 -0.27
C ARG A 1077 12.28 -30.85 0.16
N MET A 1078 12.84 -31.42 1.21
CA MET A 1078 12.52 -32.76 1.68
C MET A 1078 12.25 -32.78 3.18
N ILE A 1079 11.70 -33.91 3.62
CA ILE A 1079 11.41 -34.24 5.02
C ILE A 1079 11.98 -35.63 5.31
N ARG A 1080 12.51 -35.84 6.53
CA ARG A 1080 12.96 -37.16 7.01
C ARG A 1080 11.73 -38.02 7.34
N GLY A 1081 11.74 -39.27 6.89
CA GLY A 1081 10.64 -40.20 7.14
C GLY A 1081 10.53 -40.66 8.60
N SER A 1082 9.34 -41.09 9.02
CA SER A 1082 9.05 -41.53 10.39
C SER A 1082 9.75 -42.83 10.79
N ASN A 1083 10.09 -43.72 9.85
CA ASN A 1083 10.83 -44.96 10.13
C ASN A 1083 12.28 -44.71 10.62
N ALA A 1084 12.83 -43.51 10.40
CA ALA A 1084 14.13 -43.14 10.95
C ALA A 1084 14.08 -42.88 12.48
N TYR A 1085 12.89 -42.68 13.07
CA TYR A 1085 12.74 -42.51 14.51
C TYR A 1085 12.83 -43.83 15.29
N SER A 1086 12.44 -44.97 14.69
CA SER A 1086 12.38 -46.27 15.39
C SER A 1086 13.75 -46.89 15.67
N ASP A 1087 14.77 -46.58 14.87
CA ASP A 1087 16.14 -47.08 15.09
C ASP A 1087 16.88 -46.32 16.20
N ALA A 1088 16.46 -45.10 16.55
CA ALA A 1088 17.06 -44.34 17.64
C ALA A 1088 16.45 -44.70 19.01
N SER A 1089 15.15 -44.97 19.09
CA SER A 1089 14.46 -45.29 20.35
C SER A 1089 14.69 -46.72 20.86
N SER A 1090 15.16 -47.65 20.02
CA SER A 1090 15.44 -49.04 20.42
C SER A 1090 16.79 -49.23 21.11
N SER A 1091 17.58 -48.17 21.29
CA SER A 1091 18.90 -48.20 21.93
C SER A 1091 19.00 -47.48 23.29
N GLY A 1092 17.88 -47.00 23.84
CA GLY A 1092 17.83 -46.20 25.08
C GLY A 1092 16.94 -46.76 26.20
N GLY A 1093 16.72 -48.08 26.23
CA GLY A 1093 15.91 -48.76 27.25
C GLY A 1093 16.64 -49.92 27.92
N ASN A 1094 17.59 -49.60 28.81
CA ASN A 1094 17.87 -50.33 30.05
C ASN A 1094 18.86 -49.53 30.91
#